data_AF-B0SQX7-F1
#
_entry.id   AF-B0SQX7-F1
#
_cell.length_a   1.000
_cell.length_b   1.000
_cell.length_c   1.000
_cell.angle_alpha   90.00
_cell.angle_beta   90.00
_cell.angle_gamma   90.00
#
_symmetry.space_group_name_H-M   'P 1'
#
loop_
_entity.id
_entity.type
_entity.pdbx_description
1 polymer ?
#
loop_
_entity_poly.entity_id
_entity_poly.type
_entity_poly.pdbx_seq_one_letter_code
_entity_poly.pdbx_strand_id
1 'polypeptide(L)'
;MGNSYRSSSSSSSSSSRSSYSSYKPSASSSSTSKSSSATSSYSTRSAPEPTSYFESTNHQILVQFFADGSAEVKENFRIKKDQSKIGIRRSSFLIHRESEISDLRVSPDSLLSSHNSGIITIFWPNSDPNPEMDISLNYRIQEAYFRLGGLSLINWRFSKTSHSSTPFVLDLQWEPNSFSNEFRIQEEIFNSSFSEYERKDIPVPTSEKQFQYHQSGNVESNGLVITDVLNWEKEANQISKNNSSSESPNHTYTLHQTVTLKDNGVHFYQSKIQISKENPNLDSLQIQLGLQQFREFGESFWNQIWTPAYQISYAFEGVSTYFWHLFNVTLSDGIDQPNNQRIYEFAFKTMGEVSNRMEQGIERWVRITSLEKRDQLLLQRFALRVLSESKMDPSQTKMEIIVKDCDFCSDTLDNSSLIIPIQPKWEEDGFFLEWSHPIPPNYTLYLRMTETNKHITYNPILIYYAVLSAFLHSPGSGNHLGHLTVIGLISFCLLVTGFISFNRKQTKKSEKQVFQSILSKIQNEDPSFDFKQFKEKVIFITETTVSAWDKGNMEPARNFISAAVFQRFSIQLHLMNSIDGEVNRMKDFQVVSVQIIGSEIESEYFTLHLKLKCKTKDKTFPKQTSELEIQNQLNHVSSITYEEIHSYTRKLGTKTKPKIDLMHKLCPSCGASPKFSHTTNRCEYCGGIFNSGEADWVLTEITQTVEWESVKDPKVKSLPIGIAKQLLEDRASSVFWKYLHFLSIPNSQILHRESLETSYDQLGRPGNEPMHSPVVGSCHLIEYKHDSNPHQMTCEIRWSVARKKGLVPEHRRSRITFVLPSERPKSLGFSEVSCSNCGAPLPEIDANNCSYCQKPIPEKVSDWLFASINKISL
;
A
#
# COMPACT_ATOMS: atom_id res chain seq x y z
N MET A 1 22.80 14.31 24.05
CA MET A 1 22.94 13.61 25.34
C MET A 1 21.67 12.79 25.60
N GLY A 2 21.21 12.01 24.63
CA GLY A 2 19.79 11.67 24.46
C GLY A 2 19.18 10.62 25.42
N ASN A 3 19.95 10.00 26.32
CA ASN A 3 19.39 9.07 27.33
C ASN A 3 19.88 9.33 28.77
N SER A 4 21.14 9.75 28.95
CA SER A 4 21.69 10.14 30.26
C SER A 4 21.15 11.50 30.77
N TYR A 5 20.60 12.31 29.87
CA TYR A 5 19.89 13.57 30.15
C TYR A 5 18.41 13.38 30.54
N ARG A 6 17.84 12.17 30.39
CA ARG A 6 16.38 11.94 30.33
C ARG A 6 15.77 11.23 31.54
N SER A 7 16.19 11.58 32.75
CA SER A 7 15.57 11.05 33.97
C SER A 7 14.73 12.12 34.67
N SER A 8 13.64 12.56 34.04
CA SER A 8 12.57 13.35 34.66
C SER A 8 11.28 13.40 33.81
N SER A 9 10.77 12.27 33.34
CA SER A 9 9.33 12.17 33.04
C SER A 9 8.83 10.74 33.07
N SER A 10 7.75 10.57 33.84
CA SER A 10 6.91 9.39 33.95
C SER A 10 6.38 8.94 32.59
N SER A 11 6.67 7.69 32.24
CA SER A 11 5.97 6.96 31.19
C SER A 11 4.50 6.77 31.55
N SER A 12 3.63 7.65 31.05
CA SER A 12 2.18 7.43 31.04
C SER A 12 1.63 7.62 29.63
N SER A 13 1.88 6.63 28.77
CA SER A 13 0.98 6.27 27.68
C SER A 13 1.31 4.85 27.19
N SER A 14 0.52 3.89 27.66
CA SER A 14 0.27 2.56 27.10
C SER A 14 1.44 1.82 26.45
N SER A 15 2.16 1.03 27.24
CA SER A 15 2.77 -0.21 26.75
C SER A 15 2.44 -1.32 27.72
N SER A 16 1.63 -2.26 27.25
CA SER A 16 1.24 -3.51 27.90
C SER A 16 2.46 -4.16 28.57
N ARG A 17 2.37 -4.38 29.88
CA ARG A 17 3.26 -5.28 30.61
C ARG A 17 3.09 -6.70 30.04
N SER A 18 4.17 -7.32 29.61
CA SER A 18 4.28 -8.78 29.64
C SER A 18 5.72 -9.16 29.97
N SER A 19 5.88 -9.70 31.16
CA SER A 19 7.07 -10.32 31.71
C SER A 19 7.55 -11.45 30.81
N TYR A 20 8.85 -11.48 30.50
CA TYR A 20 9.49 -12.62 29.84
C TYR A 20 9.91 -13.63 30.91
N SER A 21 9.33 -14.83 30.88
CA SER A 21 9.99 -16.04 31.40
C SER A 21 10.48 -16.87 30.23
N SER A 22 11.75 -17.23 30.32
CA SER A 22 12.56 -18.08 29.46
C SER A 22 11.84 -19.32 28.94
N TYR A 23 11.87 -19.56 27.64
CA TYR A 23 12.18 -20.87 27.03
C TYR A 23 12.54 -20.66 25.55
N LYS A 24 13.74 -21.08 25.16
CA LYS A 24 14.15 -21.22 23.74
C LYS A 24 13.41 -22.42 23.13
N PRO A 25 13.06 -22.36 21.83
CA PRO A 25 13.91 -23.09 20.89
C PRO A 25 14.24 -22.32 19.61
N SER A 26 15.24 -22.87 18.95
CA SER A 26 15.93 -22.51 17.71
C SER A 26 15.06 -22.09 16.53
N ALA A 27 15.57 -21.10 15.81
CA ALA A 27 15.10 -20.61 14.53
C ALA A 27 15.41 -21.57 13.38
N SER A 28 14.48 -21.68 12.43
CA SER A 28 14.78 -21.76 11.01
C SER A 28 13.69 -21.03 10.22
N SER A 29 14.16 -20.31 9.21
CA SER A 29 13.46 -19.35 8.35
C SER A 29 12.31 -19.96 7.54
N SER A 30 11.17 -19.27 7.46
CA SER A 30 10.20 -19.48 6.39
C SER A 30 9.59 -18.16 5.90
N SER A 31 9.79 -17.91 4.62
CA SER A 31 9.07 -16.94 3.80
C SER A 31 7.75 -17.54 3.34
N THR A 32 6.66 -16.82 3.67
CA THR A 32 5.40 -16.67 2.91
C THR A 32 4.89 -17.83 2.05
N SER A 33 3.82 -18.48 2.51
CA SER A 33 2.79 -19.07 1.64
C SER A 33 1.40 -18.84 2.23
N LYS A 34 0.50 -18.33 1.38
CA LYS A 34 -0.91 -18.08 1.68
C LYS A 34 -1.68 -19.40 1.66
N SER A 35 -2.50 -19.60 2.70
CA SER A 35 -3.37 -20.76 2.90
C SER A 35 -4.70 -20.61 2.15
N SER A 36 -5.04 -21.61 1.34
CA SER A 36 -6.40 -21.92 0.91
C SER A 36 -7.03 -22.93 1.86
N SER A 37 -8.26 -22.66 2.26
CA SER A 37 -9.13 -23.49 3.09
C SER A 37 -9.55 -24.79 2.41
N ALA A 38 -9.79 -25.79 3.24
CA ALA A 38 -10.04 -27.18 2.89
C ALA A 38 -11.42 -27.46 2.27
N THR A 39 -11.42 -28.41 1.34
CA THR A 39 -12.57 -29.28 1.05
C THR A 39 -12.06 -30.72 0.96
N SER A 40 -12.78 -31.61 1.63
CA SER A 40 -12.51 -33.04 1.75
C SER A 40 -12.54 -33.77 0.42
N SER A 41 -11.51 -34.58 0.14
CA SER A 41 -11.59 -35.65 -0.85
C SER A 41 -10.75 -36.84 -0.40
N TYR A 42 -11.40 -38.00 -0.29
CA TYR A 42 -10.76 -39.31 -0.28
C TYR A 42 -9.68 -39.36 -1.38
N SER A 43 -8.41 -39.54 -1.01
CA SER A 43 -7.37 -39.87 -1.98
C SER A 43 -7.14 -41.38 -1.99
N THR A 44 -7.87 -42.08 -2.85
CA THR A 44 -7.29 -43.25 -3.51
C THR A 44 -6.00 -42.78 -4.20
N ARG A 45 -4.90 -43.54 -4.06
CA ARG A 45 -3.68 -43.25 -4.82
C ARG A 45 -4.02 -43.39 -6.30
N SER A 46 -4.22 -42.28 -7.00
CA SER A 46 -4.38 -42.26 -8.46
C SER A 46 -3.10 -42.82 -9.07
N ALA A 47 -3.23 -43.92 -9.82
CA ALA A 47 -2.16 -44.45 -10.64
C ALA A 47 -1.65 -43.34 -11.59
N PRO A 48 -0.38 -43.38 -11.99
CA PRO A 48 0.13 -42.36 -12.90
C PRO A 48 -0.59 -42.48 -14.27
N GLU A 49 -1.03 -41.35 -14.86
CA GLU A 49 -1.84 -41.30 -16.09
C GLU A 49 -1.01 -40.86 -17.33
N PRO A 50 -1.36 -41.31 -18.54
CA PRO A 50 -0.80 -40.80 -19.80
C PRO A 50 -0.94 -39.28 -19.96
N THR A 51 0.06 -38.62 -20.55
CA THR A 51 0.04 -37.16 -20.74
C THR A 51 -0.85 -36.74 -21.92
N SER A 52 -1.66 -35.69 -21.75
CA SER A 52 -2.38 -35.03 -22.85
C SER A 52 -1.55 -33.95 -23.55
N TYR A 53 -0.42 -33.54 -22.98
CA TYR A 53 0.47 -32.52 -23.53
C TYR A 53 1.76 -33.17 -24.01
N PHE A 54 1.95 -33.23 -25.33
CA PHE A 54 3.14 -33.76 -25.98
C PHE A 54 3.49 -32.94 -27.22
N GLU A 55 4.77 -32.92 -27.55
CA GLU A 55 5.30 -32.24 -28.74
C GLU A 55 5.54 -33.24 -29.87
N SER A 56 5.09 -32.86 -31.06
CA SER A 56 5.35 -33.61 -32.28
C SER A 56 6.08 -32.77 -33.34
N THR A 57 6.64 -33.44 -34.35
CA THR A 57 7.13 -32.86 -35.61
C THR A 57 6.54 -33.61 -36.81
N ASN A 58 6.51 -32.99 -37.99
CA ASN A 58 5.97 -33.55 -39.24
C ASN A 58 4.55 -34.13 -39.10
N HIS A 59 3.61 -33.32 -38.59
CA HIS A 59 2.27 -33.80 -38.26
C HIS A 59 1.34 -33.66 -39.48
N GLN A 60 0.86 -34.80 -39.98
CA GLN A 60 -0.05 -34.89 -41.12
C GLN A 60 -1.35 -35.58 -40.71
N ILE A 61 -2.48 -34.99 -41.08
CA ILE A 61 -3.82 -35.55 -40.86
C ILE A 61 -4.55 -35.56 -42.20
N LEU A 62 -5.02 -36.72 -42.60
CA LEU A 62 -5.93 -36.92 -43.73
C LEU A 62 -7.29 -37.36 -43.17
N VAL A 63 -8.35 -36.67 -43.59
CA VAL A 63 -9.73 -37.05 -43.25
C VAL A 63 -10.56 -37.20 -44.52
N GLN A 64 -11.18 -38.38 -44.67
CA GLN A 64 -12.14 -38.67 -45.72
C GLN A 64 -13.55 -38.73 -45.12
N PHE A 65 -14.44 -37.83 -45.55
CA PHE A 65 -15.85 -37.85 -45.20
C PHE A 65 -16.67 -38.64 -46.21
N PHE A 66 -17.62 -39.42 -45.69
CA PHE A 66 -18.56 -40.20 -46.49
C PHE A 66 -19.97 -39.61 -46.41
N ALA A 67 -20.80 -39.88 -47.43
CA ALA A 67 -22.18 -39.40 -47.46
C ALA A 67 -23.09 -40.02 -46.38
N ASP A 68 -22.68 -41.15 -45.79
CA ASP A 68 -23.37 -41.79 -44.66
C ASP A 68 -23.14 -41.07 -43.31
N GLY A 69 -22.32 -40.01 -43.31
CA GLY A 69 -22.00 -39.21 -42.14
C GLY A 69 -20.95 -39.83 -41.22
N SER A 70 -20.20 -40.84 -41.71
CA SER A 70 -18.98 -41.34 -41.09
C SER A 70 -17.72 -40.68 -41.69
N ALA A 71 -16.57 -40.81 -41.01
CA ALA A 71 -15.30 -40.31 -41.53
C ALA A 71 -14.13 -41.27 -41.24
N GLU A 72 -13.25 -41.47 -42.21
CA GLU A 72 -12.00 -42.21 -42.04
C GLU A 72 -10.84 -41.24 -41.80
N VAL A 73 -10.00 -41.56 -40.83
CA VAL A 73 -8.95 -40.66 -40.33
C VAL A 73 -7.62 -41.37 -40.34
N LYS A 74 -6.64 -40.74 -41.00
CA LYS A 74 -5.25 -41.19 -41.00
C LYS A 74 -4.34 -40.07 -40.50
N GLU A 75 -3.64 -40.32 -39.40
CA GLU A 75 -2.78 -39.34 -38.73
C GLU A 75 -1.36 -39.89 -38.60
N ASN A 76 -0.37 -39.10 -39.01
CA ASN A 76 1.05 -39.44 -38.92
C ASN A 76 1.80 -38.31 -38.21
N PHE A 77 2.61 -38.62 -37.22
CA PHE A 77 3.45 -37.64 -36.53
C PHE A 77 4.65 -38.29 -35.85
N ARG A 78 5.70 -37.49 -35.60
CA ARG A 78 6.87 -37.92 -34.84
C ARG A 78 6.86 -37.33 -33.45
N ILE A 79 6.82 -38.16 -32.40
CA ILE A 79 6.87 -37.68 -31.00
C ILE A 79 8.31 -37.40 -30.58
N LYS A 80 8.55 -36.32 -29.82
CA LYS A 80 9.87 -36.02 -29.26
C LYS A 80 10.20 -36.93 -28.06
N LYS A 81 11.48 -37.12 -27.78
CA LYS A 81 11.95 -37.92 -26.63
C LYS A 81 11.57 -37.29 -25.27
N ASP A 82 11.51 -38.13 -24.25
CA ASP A 82 11.44 -37.76 -22.82
C ASP A 82 10.17 -37.00 -22.40
N GLN A 83 9.03 -37.24 -23.05
CA GLN A 83 7.79 -36.48 -22.83
C GLN A 83 6.75 -37.19 -21.96
N SER A 84 6.77 -38.52 -21.90
CA SER A 84 5.91 -39.31 -21.04
C SER A 84 6.54 -40.65 -20.69
N LYS A 85 6.27 -41.14 -19.48
CA LYS A 85 6.70 -42.47 -19.00
C LYS A 85 5.65 -43.57 -19.18
N ILE A 86 4.42 -43.21 -19.53
CA ILE A 86 3.28 -44.15 -19.56
C ILE A 86 2.64 -44.22 -20.92
N GLY A 87 2.53 -43.08 -21.60
CA GLY A 87 1.77 -42.97 -22.82
C GLY A 87 1.35 -41.54 -23.14
N ILE A 88 0.70 -41.37 -24.28
CA ILE A 88 0.06 -40.12 -24.67
C ILE A 88 -1.44 -40.31 -24.82
N ARG A 89 -2.20 -39.27 -24.48
CA ARG A 89 -3.65 -39.21 -24.65
C ARG A 89 -3.98 -38.16 -25.71
N ARG A 90 -4.48 -38.61 -26.85
CA ARG A 90 -4.86 -37.81 -28.02
C ARG A 90 -6.38 -37.73 -28.10
N SER A 91 -6.96 -36.55 -27.83
CA SER A 91 -8.35 -36.28 -28.18
C SER A 91 -8.49 -36.22 -29.70
N SER A 92 -9.61 -36.68 -30.24
CA SER A 92 -9.99 -36.43 -31.62
C SER A 92 -10.19 -34.94 -31.86
N PHE A 93 -10.30 -34.55 -33.13
CA PHE A 93 -10.66 -33.19 -33.54
C PHE A 93 -12.18 -32.94 -33.49
N LEU A 94 -12.97 -33.88 -32.96
CA LEU A 94 -14.38 -33.66 -32.69
C LEU A 94 -14.52 -32.91 -31.37
N ILE A 95 -15.32 -31.85 -31.39
CA ILE A 95 -15.61 -31.08 -30.19
C ILE A 95 -16.56 -31.85 -29.24
N HIS A 96 -17.39 -32.76 -29.77
CA HIS A 96 -18.33 -33.55 -28.99
C HIS A 96 -17.67 -34.80 -28.40
N ARG A 97 -17.95 -35.09 -27.13
CA ARG A 97 -17.27 -36.15 -26.37
C ARG A 97 -17.76 -37.56 -26.69
N GLU A 98 -18.93 -37.76 -27.29
CA GLU A 98 -19.56 -39.11 -27.33
C GLU A 98 -19.47 -39.85 -28.67
N SER A 99 -18.70 -39.35 -29.65
CA SER A 99 -18.58 -40.04 -30.95
C SER A 99 -17.75 -41.33 -30.83
N GLU A 100 -18.32 -42.43 -31.32
CA GLU A 100 -17.68 -43.75 -31.32
C GLU A 100 -16.56 -43.82 -32.38
N ILE A 101 -15.40 -44.31 -31.96
CA ILE A 101 -14.26 -44.63 -32.83
C ILE A 101 -14.24 -46.14 -33.02
N SER A 102 -14.11 -46.61 -34.25
CA SER A 102 -13.90 -48.02 -34.60
C SER A 102 -12.62 -48.23 -35.39
N ASP A 103 -12.22 -49.50 -35.53
CA ASP A 103 -11.14 -49.93 -36.43
C ASP A 103 -9.77 -49.27 -36.17
N LEU A 104 -9.49 -48.87 -34.92
CA LEU A 104 -8.23 -48.25 -34.53
C LEU A 104 -7.04 -49.19 -34.81
N ARG A 105 -6.12 -48.73 -35.65
CA ARG A 105 -4.81 -49.35 -35.92
C ARG A 105 -3.72 -48.35 -35.60
N VAL A 106 -2.73 -48.79 -34.82
CA VAL A 106 -1.58 -47.97 -34.40
C VAL A 106 -0.30 -48.63 -34.87
N SER A 107 0.59 -47.85 -35.47
CA SER A 107 1.93 -48.29 -35.87
C SER A 107 2.99 -47.42 -35.18
N PRO A 108 4.10 -47.99 -34.67
CA PRO A 108 4.49 -49.41 -34.73
C PRO A 108 3.67 -50.34 -33.82
N ASP A 109 3.50 -51.60 -34.22
CA ASP A 109 2.67 -52.62 -33.54
C ASP A 109 3.10 -52.92 -32.09
N SER A 110 4.29 -52.48 -31.68
CA SER A 110 4.79 -52.58 -30.32
C SER A 110 4.06 -51.67 -29.32
N LEU A 111 3.26 -50.71 -29.80
CA LEU A 111 2.52 -49.77 -28.96
C LEU A 111 1.16 -50.36 -28.58
N LEU A 112 0.82 -50.25 -27.30
CA LEU A 112 -0.52 -50.61 -26.83
C LEU A 112 -1.45 -49.40 -27.03
N SER A 113 -2.69 -49.63 -27.44
CA SER A 113 -3.65 -48.55 -27.62
C SER A 113 -5.02 -48.89 -27.04
N SER A 114 -5.73 -47.86 -26.61
CA SER A 114 -7.15 -47.92 -26.26
C SER A 114 -7.86 -46.70 -26.81
N HIS A 115 -9.17 -46.81 -27.00
CA HIS A 115 -10.01 -45.69 -27.38
C HIS A 115 -11.30 -45.72 -26.59
N ASN A 116 -11.84 -44.53 -26.31
CA ASN A 116 -13.18 -44.36 -25.77
C ASN A 116 -13.64 -42.93 -26.09
N SER A 117 -14.86 -42.77 -26.62
CA SER A 117 -15.57 -41.47 -26.64
C SER A 117 -14.70 -40.34 -27.21
N GLY A 118 -14.28 -40.46 -28.47
CA GLY A 118 -13.42 -39.48 -29.13
C GLY A 118 -12.00 -39.34 -28.59
N ILE A 119 -11.51 -40.23 -27.71
CA ILE A 119 -10.15 -40.17 -27.16
C ILE A 119 -9.39 -41.43 -27.50
N ILE A 120 -8.20 -41.28 -28.10
CA ILE A 120 -7.25 -42.35 -28.37
C ILE A 120 -6.10 -42.22 -27.37
N THR A 121 -5.83 -43.30 -26.63
CA THR A 121 -4.71 -43.37 -25.69
C THR A 121 -3.71 -44.39 -26.19
N ILE A 122 -2.44 -43.97 -26.28
CA ILE A 122 -1.33 -44.82 -26.69
C ILE A 122 -0.45 -45.02 -25.47
N PHE A 123 -0.16 -46.25 -25.12
CA PHE A 123 0.67 -46.62 -23.98
C PHE A 123 2.03 -47.11 -24.44
N TRP A 124 3.06 -46.73 -23.69
CA TRP A 124 4.40 -47.23 -23.88
C TRP A 124 4.50 -48.64 -23.30
N PRO A 125 5.24 -49.55 -23.95
CA PRO A 125 5.40 -50.92 -23.46
C PRO A 125 6.14 -51.01 -22.12
N ASN A 126 6.98 -50.02 -21.81
CA ASN A 126 7.78 -49.93 -20.57
C ASN A 126 7.56 -48.59 -19.86
N SER A 127 7.81 -48.54 -18.55
CA SER A 127 7.67 -47.33 -17.71
C SER A 127 8.82 -46.31 -17.84
N ASP A 128 9.64 -46.44 -18.88
CA ASP A 128 10.75 -45.53 -19.18
C ASP A 128 10.25 -44.33 -20.00
N PRO A 129 10.97 -43.20 -19.99
CA PRO A 129 10.65 -42.08 -20.87
C PRO A 129 10.64 -42.51 -22.34
N ASN A 130 9.66 -42.04 -23.11
CA ASN A 130 9.52 -42.43 -24.51
C ASN A 130 10.74 -42.00 -25.36
N PRO A 131 11.21 -42.84 -26.30
CA PRO A 131 12.17 -42.42 -27.32
C PRO A 131 11.51 -41.50 -28.35
N GLU A 132 12.33 -40.86 -29.18
CA GLU A 132 11.84 -40.15 -30.36
C GLU A 132 11.44 -41.18 -31.43
N MET A 133 10.18 -41.17 -31.88
CA MET A 133 9.66 -42.17 -32.82
C MET A 133 8.50 -41.65 -33.68
N ASP A 134 8.31 -42.26 -34.85
CA ASP A 134 7.18 -41.97 -35.74
C ASP A 134 5.98 -42.85 -35.35
N ILE A 135 4.80 -42.24 -35.25
CA ILE A 135 3.53 -42.88 -34.89
C ILE A 135 2.53 -42.64 -36.03
N SER A 136 1.84 -43.71 -36.44
CA SER A 136 0.75 -43.66 -37.41
C SER A 136 -0.53 -44.22 -36.78
N LEU A 137 -1.64 -43.50 -36.94
CA LEU A 137 -2.98 -43.87 -36.48
C LEU A 137 -3.91 -43.96 -37.69
N ASN A 138 -4.68 -45.04 -37.78
CA ASN A 138 -5.79 -45.17 -38.70
C ASN A 138 -7.05 -45.60 -37.93
N TYR A 139 -8.16 -44.89 -38.08
CA TYR A 139 -9.40 -45.20 -37.40
C TYR A 139 -10.61 -44.59 -38.13
N ARG A 140 -11.80 -45.13 -37.84
CA ARG A 140 -13.07 -44.63 -38.38
C ARG A 140 -13.89 -43.97 -37.28
N ILE A 141 -14.44 -42.80 -37.57
CA ILE A 141 -15.45 -42.09 -36.77
C ILE A 141 -16.81 -42.51 -37.31
N GLN A 142 -17.64 -43.12 -36.47
CA GLN A 142 -18.96 -43.63 -36.89
C GLN A 142 -19.95 -42.48 -37.14
N GLU A 143 -19.96 -41.47 -36.27
CA GLU A 143 -20.84 -40.29 -36.37
C GLU A 143 -20.02 -39.00 -36.39
N ALA A 144 -19.82 -38.44 -37.58
CA ALA A 144 -19.09 -37.19 -37.83
C ALA A 144 -19.90 -35.93 -37.50
N TYR A 145 -21.21 -36.06 -37.34
CA TYR A 145 -22.14 -34.97 -37.06
C TYR A 145 -22.71 -35.11 -35.64
N PHE A 146 -23.12 -34.00 -35.04
CA PHE A 146 -23.85 -34.00 -33.77
C PHE A 146 -25.27 -33.47 -33.97
N ARG A 147 -26.23 -33.94 -33.16
CA ARG A 147 -27.62 -33.49 -33.25
C ARG A 147 -27.93 -32.44 -32.18
N LEU A 148 -28.46 -31.30 -32.60
CA LEU A 148 -29.10 -30.31 -31.74
C LEU A 148 -30.60 -30.34 -32.00
N GLY A 149 -31.29 -31.20 -31.24
CA GLY A 149 -32.69 -31.54 -31.51
C GLY A 149 -32.87 -32.15 -32.89
N GLY A 150 -33.53 -31.41 -33.79
CA GLY A 150 -33.78 -31.83 -35.16
C GLY A 150 -32.71 -31.42 -36.18
N LEU A 151 -31.69 -30.65 -35.78
CA LEU A 151 -30.62 -30.18 -36.67
C LEU A 151 -29.39 -31.08 -36.56
N SER A 152 -28.82 -31.46 -37.70
CA SER A 152 -27.50 -32.11 -37.77
C SER A 152 -26.44 -31.06 -38.03
N LEU A 153 -25.44 -31.01 -37.14
CA LEU A 153 -24.44 -29.95 -37.10
C LEU A 153 -23.05 -30.55 -37.15
N ILE A 154 -22.15 -29.87 -37.85
CA ILE A 154 -20.72 -30.20 -37.88
C ILE A 154 -19.99 -29.12 -37.11
N ASN A 155 -19.15 -29.53 -36.15
CA ASN A 155 -18.28 -28.64 -35.39
C ASN A 155 -16.97 -29.37 -35.08
N TRP A 156 -16.03 -29.27 -36.00
CA TRP A 156 -14.73 -29.94 -35.87
C TRP A 156 -13.65 -28.90 -35.63
N ARG A 157 -12.69 -29.22 -34.78
CA ARG A 157 -11.56 -28.34 -34.50
C ARG A 157 -10.25 -29.09 -34.56
N PHE A 158 -9.43 -28.66 -35.50
CA PHE A 158 -8.06 -29.13 -35.68
C PHE A 158 -7.13 -28.13 -35.02
N SER A 159 -6.78 -28.37 -33.76
CA SER A 159 -5.81 -27.57 -33.01
C SER A 159 -4.44 -28.25 -32.94
N LYS A 160 -3.39 -27.44 -32.78
CA LYS A 160 -2.04 -27.96 -32.48
C LYS A 160 -2.03 -28.57 -31.07
N THR A 161 -1.34 -29.70 -30.89
CA THR A 161 -0.99 -30.21 -29.56
C THR A 161 0.25 -29.49 -28.99
N SER A 162 1.12 -28.92 -29.84
CA SER A 162 2.22 -28.04 -29.44
C SER A 162 2.65 -27.05 -30.54
N HIS A 163 3.36 -25.98 -30.15
CA HIS A 163 3.94 -25.01 -31.09
C HIS A 163 5.05 -25.59 -31.99
N SER A 164 5.57 -26.79 -31.69
CA SER A 164 6.68 -27.40 -32.43
C SER A 164 6.24 -28.30 -33.59
N SER A 165 4.94 -28.53 -33.76
CA SER A 165 4.37 -29.37 -34.82
C SER A 165 4.39 -28.65 -36.16
N THR A 166 5.60 -28.41 -36.69
CA THR A 166 5.82 -27.77 -38.01
C THR A 166 6.63 -28.70 -38.92
N PRO A 167 6.24 -28.90 -40.19
CA PRO A 167 4.98 -28.46 -40.80
C PRO A 167 3.77 -29.25 -40.24
N PHE A 168 2.61 -28.58 -40.18
CA PHE A 168 1.30 -29.20 -39.99
C PHE A 168 0.57 -29.21 -41.34
N VAL A 169 0.10 -30.38 -41.76
CA VAL A 169 -0.65 -30.54 -43.01
C VAL A 169 -1.99 -31.20 -42.68
N LEU A 170 -3.08 -30.55 -43.07
CA LEU A 170 -4.42 -31.11 -43.02
C LEU A 170 -4.94 -31.27 -44.44
N ASP A 171 -5.33 -32.49 -44.79
CA ASP A 171 -5.99 -32.81 -46.05
C ASP A 171 -7.40 -33.33 -45.76
N LEU A 172 -8.40 -32.60 -46.23
CA LEU A 172 -9.81 -32.91 -46.05
C LEU A 172 -10.40 -33.29 -47.41
N GLN A 173 -11.04 -34.45 -47.49
CA GLN A 173 -11.68 -34.94 -48.69
C GLN A 173 -13.11 -35.36 -48.36
N TRP A 174 -14.06 -35.13 -49.26
CA TRP A 174 -15.47 -35.47 -49.02
C TRP A 174 -16.22 -35.95 -50.26
N GLU A 175 -17.22 -36.79 -50.04
CA GLU A 175 -18.13 -37.24 -51.09
C GLU A 175 -19.18 -36.16 -51.46
N PRO A 176 -19.81 -36.24 -52.64
CA PRO A 176 -20.94 -35.38 -52.98
C PRO A 176 -22.06 -35.47 -51.94
N ASN A 177 -22.65 -34.32 -51.58
CA ASN A 177 -23.73 -34.19 -50.59
C ASN A 177 -23.33 -34.44 -49.12
N SER A 178 -22.04 -34.61 -48.80
CA SER A 178 -21.58 -34.72 -47.40
C SER A 178 -21.72 -33.42 -46.61
N PHE A 179 -21.70 -32.26 -47.29
CA PHE A 179 -21.84 -30.93 -46.69
C PHE A 179 -22.95 -30.11 -47.36
N SER A 180 -23.51 -29.15 -46.62
CA SER A 180 -24.49 -28.19 -47.09
C SER A 180 -23.83 -26.98 -47.78
N ASN A 181 -24.66 -26.08 -48.32
CA ASN A 181 -24.18 -24.82 -48.90
C ASN A 181 -23.64 -23.83 -47.84
N GLU A 182 -23.92 -24.06 -46.55
CA GLU A 182 -23.44 -23.25 -45.43
C GLU A 182 -22.11 -23.75 -44.84
N PHE A 183 -21.47 -24.70 -45.51
CA PHE A 183 -20.16 -25.23 -45.13
C PHE A 183 -19.10 -24.14 -45.06
N ARG A 184 -18.38 -24.07 -43.94
CA ARG A 184 -17.31 -23.09 -43.72
C ARG A 184 -16.11 -23.78 -43.09
N ILE A 185 -14.94 -23.35 -43.54
CA ILE A 185 -13.66 -23.59 -42.87
C ILE A 185 -13.20 -22.25 -42.34
N GLN A 186 -12.88 -22.18 -41.06
CA GLN A 186 -12.50 -20.95 -40.38
C GLN A 186 -11.14 -21.13 -39.72
N GLU A 187 -10.28 -20.12 -39.80
CA GLU A 187 -9.05 -20.05 -39.02
C GLU A 187 -9.32 -19.36 -37.69
N GLU A 188 -8.86 -19.96 -36.59
CA GLU A 188 -8.96 -19.40 -35.26
C GLU A 188 -7.64 -18.73 -34.84
N ILE A 189 -7.71 -17.41 -34.62
CA ILE A 189 -6.55 -16.57 -34.34
C ILE A 189 -6.78 -15.83 -33.02
N PHE A 190 -5.78 -15.83 -32.14
CA PHE A 190 -5.86 -15.06 -30.91
C PHE A 190 -5.65 -13.56 -31.21
N ASN A 191 -6.64 -12.74 -30.89
CA ASN A 191 -6.51 -11.29 -30.94
C ASN A 191 -6.07 -10.77 -29.57
N SER A 192 -4.80 -10.38 -29.47
CA SER A 192 -4.20 -9.85 -28.23
C SER A 192 -4.84 -8.55 -27.73
N SER A 193 -5.45 -7.76 -28.61
CA SER A 193 -6.09 -6.49 -28.23
C SER A 193 -7.38 -6.72 -27.45
N PHE A 194 -8.11 -7.79 -27.80
CA PHE A 194 -9.35 -8.19 -27.12
C PHE A 194 -9.14 -9.35 -26.14
N SER A 195 -7.95 -9.95 -26.11
CA SER A 195 -7.66 -11.17 -25.32
C SER A 195 -8.63 -12.32 -25.63
N GLU A 196 -9.08 -12.43 -26.88
CA GLU A 196 -10.10 -13.39 -27.33
C GLU A 196 -9.68 -14.08 -28.63
N TYR A 197 -10.26 -15.25 -28.93
CA TYR A 197 -10.10 -15.94 -30.21
C TYR A 197 -11.12 -15.44 -31.22
N GLU A 198 -10.64 -15.02 -32.39
CA GLU A 198 -11.48 -14.68 -33.53
C GLU A 198 -11.46 -15.80 -34.56
N ARG A 199 -12.61 -16.12 -35.14
CA ARG A 199 -12.74 -17.05 -36.28
C ARG A 199 -12.87 -16.26 -37.58
N LYS A 200 -11.97 -16.50 -38.52
CA LYS A 200 -11.96 -15.88 -39.85
C LYS A 200 -12.26 -16.92 -40.92
N ASP A 201 -13.26 -16.66 -41.77
CA ASP A 201 -13.63 -17.57 -42.85
C ASP A 201 -12.49 -17.70 -43.88
N ILE A 202 -12.14 -18.93 -44.22
CA ILE A 202 -11.24 -19.28 -45.32
C ILE A 202 -12.11 -19.60 -46.54
N PRO A 203 -11.89 -18.96 -47.70
CA PRO A 203 -12.64 -19.28 -48.90
C PRO A 203 -12.35 -20.72 -49.34
N VAL A 204 -13.39 -21.54 -49.47
CA VAL A 204 -13.31 -22.91 -49.99
C VAL A 204 -13.83 -22.94 -51.43
N PRO A 205 -13.04 -23.39 -52.42
CA PRO A 205 -13.51 -23.53 -53.79
C PRO A 205 -14.63 -24.58 -53.86
N THR A 206 -15.85 -24.17 -54.18
CA THR A 206 -17.04 -25.06 -54.21
C THR A 206 -16.97 -26.18 -55.26
N SER A 207 -16.01 -26.14 -56.19
CA SER A 207 -15.80 -27.16 -57.23
C SER A 207 -14.84 -28.29 -56.83
N GLU A 208 -14.01 -28.08 -55.82
CA GLU A 208 -12.97 -29.03 -55.41
C GLU A 208 -13.44 -29.79 -54.17
N LYS A 209 -13.58 -31.12 -54.29
CA LYS A 209 -14.02 -32.02 -53.20
C LYS A 209 -12.89 -32.32 -52.20
N GLN A 210 -11.95 -31.40 -52.10
CA GLN A 210 -10.72 -31.54 -51.34
C GLN A 210 -10.28 -30.15 -50.87
N PHE A 211 -9.78 -30.08 -49.65
CA PHE A 211 -9.16 -28.89 -49.08
C PHE A 211 -7.85 -29.28 -48.41
N GLN A 212 -6.76 -28.68 -48.88
CA GLN A 212 -5.44 -28.90 -48.31
C GLN A 212 -4.93 -27.64 -47.63
N TYR A 213 -4.64 -27.76 -46.34
CA TYR A 213 -4.09 -26.67 -45.54
C TYR A 213 -2.63 -26.94 -45.19
N HIS A 214 -1.78 -25.99 -45.56
CA HIS A 214 -0.36 -25.97 -45.23
C HIS A 214 -0.05 -24.76 -44.37
N GLN A 215 0.32 -25.00 -43.11
CA GLN A 215 0.72 -23.91 -42.22
C GLN A 215 2.20 -23.60 -42.39
N SER A 216 2.52 -22.40 -42.92
CA SER A 216 3.89 -21.89 -42.95
C SER A 216 4.31 -21.38 -41.56
N GLY A 217 5.54 -21.71 -41.13
CA GLY A 217 6.03 -21.36 -39.80
C GLY A 217 6.14 -19.84 -39.63
N ASN A 218 5.27 -19.26 -38.77
CA ASN A 218 5.37 -17.96 -38.08
C ASN A 218 3.99 -17.34 -37.72
N VAL A 219 2.86 -18.01 -37.98
CA VAL A 219 1.53 -17.51 -37.59
C VAL A 219 1.06 -18.17 -36.29
N GLU A 220 0.73 -17.35 -35.28
CA GLU A 220 0.03 -17.75 -34.04
C GLU A 220 -1.45 -18.09 -34.32
N SER A 221 -1.73 -19.01 -35.25
CA SER A 221 -3.07 -19.60 -35.37
C SER A 221 -3.18 -20.87 -34.52
N ASN A 222 -4.25 -20.94 -33.74
CA ASN A 222 -4.45 -21.95 -32.71
C ASN A 222 -5.29 -23.15 -33.19
N GLY A 223 -5.95 -23.03 -34.34
CA GLY A 223 -6.55 -24.16 -35.03
C GLY A 223 -7.39 -23.78 -36.25
N LEU A 224 -7.84 -24.80 -36.97
CA LEU A 224 -8.89 -24.70 -37.98
C LEU A 224 -10.20 -25.24 -37.42
N VAL A 225 -11.29 -24.53 -37.65
CA VAL A 225 -12.63 -24.93 -37.27
C VAL A 225 -13.46 -25.17 -38.52
N ILE A 226 -14.14 -26.31 -38.58
CA ILE A 226 -15.06 -26.65 -39.66
C ILE A 226 -16.46 -26.65 -39.09
N THR A 227 -17.34 -25.88 -39.72
CA THR A 227 -18.75 -25.77 -39.32
C THR A 227 -19.68 -25.99 -40.51
N ASP A 228 -20.78 -26.69 -40.26
CA ASP A 228 -21.86 -26.84 -41.24
C ASP A 228 -23.20 -27.12 -40.54
N VAL A 229 -24.29 -26.76 -41.22
CA VAL A 229 -25.67 -27.00 -40.78
C VAL A 229 -26.39 -27.82 -41.85
N LEU A 230 -26.51 -29.13 -41.60
CA LEU A 230 -27.16 -30.07 -42.51
C LEU A 230 -28.66 -30.07 -42.27
N ASN A 231 -29.40 -29.44 -43.18
CA ASN A 231 -30.86 -29.44 -43.16
C ASN A 231 -31.39 -30.67 -43.91
N TRP A 232 -31.42 -31.83 -43.23
CA TRP A 232 -31.91 -33.08 -43.80
C TRP A 232 -33.45 -33.15 -43.78
N GLU A 233 -34.12 -32.14 -44.34
CA GLU A 233 -35.60 -32.13 -44.43
C GLU A 233 -36.15 -33.26 -45.34
N LYS A 234 -35.28 -33.96 -46.10
CA LYS A 234 -35.72 -34.96 -47.09
C LYS A 234 -35.79 -36.43 -46.61
N GLU A 235 -35.29 -36.80 -45.43
CA GLU A 235 -35.49 -38.16 -44.87
C GLU A 235 -35.96 -38.21 -43.41
N ALA A 236 -36.40 -37.09 -42.85
CA ALA A 236 -37.12 -37.09 -41.56
C ALA A 236 -38.41 -37.95 -41.59
N ASN A 237 -38.90 -38.32 -42.78
CA ASN A 237 -40.05 -39.22 -42.96
C ASN A 237 -39.73 -40.73 -42.87
N GLN A 238 -38.46 -41.16 -42.83
CA GLN A 238 -38.14 -42.60 -42.69
C GLN A 238 -37.50 -42.98 -41.36
N ILE A 239 -36.72 -42.09 -40.73
CA ILE A 239 -36.03 -42.41 -39.45
C ILE A 239 -36.90 -42.10 -38.22
N SER A 240 -37.97 -41.31 -38.38
CA SER A 240 -38.97 -41.03 -37.34
C SER A 240 -39.79 -42.24 -36.87
N LYS A 241 -39.60 -43.42 -37.47
CA LYS A 241 -40.26 -44.67 -37.01
C LYS A 241 -39.46 -45.50 -36.01
N ASN A 242 -38.13 -45.32 -35.89
CA ASN A 242 -37.33 -46.26 -35.10
C ASN A 242 -36.60 -45.68 -33.87
N ASN A 243 -36.55 -44.35 -33.69
CA ASN A 243 -36.04 -43.73 -32.46
C ASN A 243 -37.02 -42.67 -31.92
N SER A 244 -38.29 -43.07 -31.77
CA SER A 244 -39.19 -42.38 -30.86
C SER A 244 -38.84 -42.78 -29.43
N SER A 245 -37.75 -42.25 -28.87
CA SER A 245 -37.77 -41.95 -27.44
C SER A 245 -38.74 -40.79 -27.28
N SER A 246 -40.00 -41.15 -27.09
CA SER A 246 -41.11 -40.26 -26.77
C SER A 246 -40.82 -39.58 -25.44
N GLU A 247 -40.11 -38.45 -25.46
CA GLU A 247 -40.14 -37.55 -24.31
C GLU A 247 -41.56 -37.01 -24.16
N SER A 248 -42.14 -37.21 -22.98
CA SER A 248 -43.54 -36.85 -22.72
C SER A 248 -43.79 -35.35 -22.95
N PRO A 249 -44.96 -34.93 -23.48
CA PRO A 249 -45.32 -33.51 -23.64
C PRO A 249 -45.32 -32.72 -22.32
N ASN A 250 -45.17 -33.41 -21.20
CA ASN A 250 -45.11 -32.83 -19.86
C ASN A 250 -43.71 -32.30 -19.51
N HIS A 251 -42.66 -32.50 -20.33
CA HIS A 251 -41.29 -32.04 -20.07
C HIS A 251 -40.77 -30.98 -21.06
N THR A 252 -41.67 -30.28 -21.76
CA THR A 252 -41.29 -29.22 -22.71
C THR A 252 -41.86 -27.84 -22.33
N TYR A 253 -41.22 -26.78 -22.81
CA TYR A 253 -41.72 -25.42 -22.71
C TYR A 253 -41.47 -24.61 -23.99
N THR A 254 -42.18 -23.50 -24.11
CA THR A 254 -41.99 -22.53 -25.19
C THR A 254 -41.67 -21.15 -24.61
N LEU A 255 -40.86 -20.38 -25.34
CA LEU A 255 -40.40 -19.05 -24.93
C LEU A 255 -40.85 -17.99 -25.94
N HIS A 256 -41.50 -16.95 -25.45
CA HIS A 256 -41.67 -15.69 -26.16
C HIS A 256 -40.90 -14.60 -25.43
N GLN A 257 -39.89 -14.03 -26.08
CA GLN A 257 -39.00 -13.06 -25.45
C GLN A 257 -38.91 -11.79 -26.30
N THR A 258 -39.06 -10.64 -25.62
CA THR A 258 -38.77 -9.33 -26.18
C THR A 258 -37.56 -8.73 -25.47
N VAL A 259 -36.57 -8.26 -26.22
CA VAL A 259 -35.37 -7.63 -25.67
C VAL A 259 -35.24 -6.22 -26.24
N THR A 260 -35.24 -5.22 -25.38
CA THR A 260 -35.00 -3.83 -25.78
C THR A 260 -33.55 -3.45 -25.52
N LEU A 261 -32.83 -3.09 -26.58
CA LEU A 261 -31.44 -2.64 -26.54
C LEU A 261 -31.40 -1.12 -26.39
N LYS A 262 -30.78 -0.63 -25.33
CA LYS A 262 -30.57 0.81 -25.09
C LYS A 262 -29.18 1.23 -25.55
N ASP A 263 -29.07 2.48 -26.00
CA ASP A 263 -27.80 3.04 -26.46
C ASP A 263 -26.78 3.26 -25.32
N ASN A 264 -27.23 3.21 -24.06
CA ASN A 264 -26.37 3.28 -22.88
C ASN A 264 -25.81 1.92 -22.41
N GLY A 265 -26.00 0.85 -23.21
CA GLY A 265 -25.51 -0.50 -22.90
C GLY A 265 -26.40 -1.33 -21.97
N VAL A 266 -27.58 -0.81 -21.59
CA VAL A 266 -28.56 -1.58 -20.82
C VAL A 266 -29.45 -2.39 -21.76
N HIS A 267 -29.61 -3.68 -21.47
CA HIS A 267 -30.64 -4.51 -22.10
C HIS A 267 -31.81 -4.70 -21.14
N PHE A 268 -33.03 -4.58 -21.67
CA PHE A 268 -34.26 -4.86 -20.92
C PHE A 268 -34.95 -6.09 -21.49
N TYR A 269 -35.06 -7.13 -20.67
CA TYR A 269 -35.65 -8.40 -21.02
C TYR A 269 -37.09 -8.45 -20.52
N GLN A 270 -38.00 -8.86 -21.40
CA GLN A 270 -39.38 -9.21 -21.08
C GLN A 270 -39.66 -10.57 -21.68
N SER A 271 -39.91 -11.55 -20.82
CA SER A 271 -39.98 -12.95 -21.22
C SER A 271 -41.26 -13.59 -20.74
N LYS A 272 -41.77 -14.50 -21.56
CA LYS A 272 -42.97 -15.28 -21.31
C LYS A 272 -42.68 -16.74 -21.59
N ILE A 273 -42.77 -17.57 -20.55
CA ILE A 273 -42.58 -19.01 -20.62
C ILE A 273 -43.93 -19.70 -20.50
N GLN A 274 -44.19 -20.66 -21.37
CA GLN A 274 -45.41 -21.46 -21.37
C GLN A 274 -45.05 -22.95 -21.26
N ILE A 275 -45.59 -23.60 -20.23
CA ILE A 275 -45.28 -24.97 -19.81
C ILE A 275 -46.57 -25.75 -19.47
N SER A 276 -46.57 -27.08 -19.61
CA SER A 276 -47.69 -27.94 -19.21
C SER A 276 -47.93 -27.91 -17.70
N LYS A 277 -49.20 -27.88 -17.27
CA LYS A 277 -49.58 -27.97 -15.84
C LYS A 277 -49.33 -29.35 -15.23
N GLU A 278 -49.15 -30.36 -16.07
CA GLU A 278 -48.83 -31.73 -15.64
C GLU A 278 -47.33 -31.95 -15.42
N ASN A 279 -46.52 -30.89 -15.52
CA ASN A 279 -45.08 -30.99 -15.28
C ASN A 279 -44.79 -31.19 -13.77
N PRO A 280 -43.97 -32.18 -13.38
CA PRO A 280 -43.69 -32.48 -11.98
C PRO A 280 -42.82 -31.44 -11.25
N ASN A 281 -42.18 -30.51 -11.96
CA ASN A 281 -41.20 -29.55 -11.45
C ASN A 281 -41.70 -28.08 -11.49
N LEU A 282 -43.01 -27.84 -11.53
CA LEU A 282 -43.60 -26.49 -11.66
C LEU A 282 -43.31 -25.54 -10.48
N ASP A 283 -43.06 -26.09 -9.29
CA ASP A 283 -42.93 -25.32 -8.05
C ASP A 283 -41.52 -24.75 -7.81
N SER A 284 -40.55 -25.04 -8.70
CA SER A 284 -39.16 -24.63 -8.53
C SER A 284 -38.46 -24.25 -9.84
N LEU A 285 -39.16 -23.65 -10.80
CA LEU A 285 -38.56 -23.22 -12.06
C LEU A 285 -37.53 -22.10 -11.84
N GLN A 286 -36.27 -22.37 -12.19
CA GLN A 286 -35.19 -21.40 -12.04
C GLN A 286 -34.68 -20.92 -13.39
N ILE A 287 -34.31 -19.65 -13.45
CA ILE A 287 -33.59 -19.04 -14.57
C ILE A 287 -32.19 -18.78 -14.06
N GLN A 288 -31.21 -19.43 -14.65
CA GLN A 288 -29.81 -19.06 -14.47
C GLN A 288 -29.64 -17.61 -14.93
N LEU A 289 -28.82 -16.79 -14.28
CA LEU A 289 -28.41 -15.45 -14.68
C LEU A 289 -26.90 -15.50 -14.95
N GLY A 290 -26.42 -14.61 -15.83
CA GLY A 290 -25.10 -14.75 -16.44
C GLY A 290 -23.94 -14.74 -15.45
N LEU A 291 -23.02 -15.71 -15.63
CA LEU A 291 -21.68 -15.78 -15.02
C LEU A 291 -20.60 -15.13 -15.92
N GLN A 292 -21.02 -14.46 -16.98
CA GLN A 292 -20.10 -13.90 -17.97
C GLN A 292 -19.32 -12.74 -17.36
N GLN A 293 -18.02 -12.69 -17.67
CA GLN A 293 -17.20 -11.58 -17.23
C GLN A 293 -17.70 -10.28 -17.88
N PHE A 294 -18.03 -9.30 -17.06
CA PHE A 294 -18.17 -7.90 -17.48
C PHE A 294 -16.74 -7.38 -17.66
N ARG A 295 -16.03 -7.90 -18.66
CA ARG A 295 -14.70 -7.43 -19.02
C ARG A 295 -14.71 -6.97 -20.45
N GLU A 296 -14.67 -5.66 -20.59
CA GLU A 296 -14.26 -5.03 -21.84
C GLU A 296 -12.73 -5.01 -21.88
N PHE A 297 -12.15 -5.96 -22.61
CA PHE A 297 -10.73 -5.90 -22.95
C PHE A 297 -10.54 -4.84 -24.03
N GLY A 298 -9.75 -3.80 -23.73
CA GLY A 298 -9.44 -2.70 -24.66
C GLY A 298 -9.80 -1.29 -24.19
N GLU A 299 -10.46 -1.11 -23.04
CA GLU A 299 -10.85 0.22 -22.54
C GLU A 299 -9.82 0.86 -21.58
N SER A 300 -9.98 2.18 -21.36
CA SER A 300 -9.12 2.98 -20.48
C SER A 300 -9.11 2.49 -19.03
N PHE A 301 -8.01 2.75 -18.32
CA PHE A 301 -7.84 2.44 -16.90
C PHE A 301 -9.03 2.87 -16.02
N TRP A 302 -9.69 3.98 -16.35
CA TRP A 302 -10.82 4.49 -15.58
C TRP A 302 -12.03 3.57 -15.64
N ASN A 303 -12.36 3.00 -16.81
CA ASN A 303 -13.52 2.14 -16.93
C ASN A 303 -13.28 0.81 -16.21
N GLN A 304 -12.07 0.25 -16.27
CA GLN A 304 -11.67 -0.94 -15.51
C GLN A 304 -11.75 -0.78 -13.98
N ILE A 305 -11.64 0.44 -13.45
CA ILE A 305 -11.74 0.69 -12.01
C ILE A 305 -13.19 0.62 -11.52
N TRP A 306 -14.13 1.15 -12.31
CA TRP A 306 -15.52 1.35 -11.89
C TRP A 306 -16.45 0.22 -12.32
N THR A 307 -16.04 -0.60 -13.30
CA THR A 307 -16.87 -1.69 -13.81
C THR A 307 -16.70 -2.96 -12.98
N PRO A 308 -17.80 -3.68 -12.69
CA PRO A 308 -17.73 -4.97 -12.01
C PRO A 308 -17.08 -5.99 -12.95
N ALA A 309 -16.50 -7.05 -12.39
CA ALA A 309 -15.90 -8.12 -13.20
C ALA A 309 -16.94 -9.07 -13.84
N TYR A 310 -18.22 -8.96 -13.48
CA TYR A 310 -19.31 -9.85 -13.92
C TYR A 310 -20.57 -9.08 -14.29
N GLN A 311 -21.38 -9.65 -15.18
CA GLN A 311 -22.68 -9.13 -15.62
C GLN A 311 -23.58 -8.82 -14.41
N ILE A 312 -24.35 -7.73 -14.48
CA ILE A 312 -25.28 -7.34 -13.40
C ILE A 312 -26.69 -7.32 -13.94
N SER A 313 -27.55 -8.14 -13.34
CA SER A 313 -29.00 -8.10 -13.55
C SER A 313 -29.70 -7.45 -12.35
N TYR A 314 -30.67 -6.58 -12.62
CA TYR A 314 -31.38 -5.78 -11.62
C TYR A 314 -32.80 -5.43 -12.10
N ALA A 315 -33.59 -4.75 -11.25
CA ALA A 315 -34.97 -4.36 -11.54
C ALA A 315 -35.84 -5.56 -11.98
N PHE A 316 -35.84 -6.60 -11.15
CA PHE A 316 -36.58 -7.84 -11.39
C PHE A 316 -38.08 -7.68 -11.15
N GLU A 317 -38.89 -8.24 -12.05
CA GLU A 317 -40.34 -8.33 -11.96
C GLU A 317 -40.78 -9.77 -12.32
N GLY A 318 -41.76 -10.34 -11.60
CA GLY A 318 -42.27 -11.70 -11.85
C GLY A 318 -41.32 -12.86 -11.45
N VAL A 319 -40.24 -12.55 -10.73
CA VAL A 319 -39.30 -13.54 -10.18
C VAL A 319 -39.01 -13.27 -8.71
N SER A 320 -38.69 -14.34 -7.97
CA SER A 320 -38.15 -14.31 -6.63
C SER A 320 -36.63 -14.51 -6.65
N THR A 321 -35.94 -13.71 -5.84
CA THR A 321 -34.48 -13.75 -5.67
C THR A 321 -34.13 -14.54 -4.40
N TYR A 322 -33.04 -15.32 -4.40
CA TYR A 322 -32.47 -16.01 -3.23
C TYR A 322 -31.07 -15.48 -2.88
N PHE A 323 -30.44 -15.97 -1.80
CA PHE A 323 -29.12 -15.52 -1.28
C PHE A 323 -28.00 -15.43 -2.34
N TRP A 324 -28.17 -16.11 -3.48
CA TRP A 324 -27.26 -16.10 -4.64
C TRP A 324 -27.93 -15.61 -5.94
N HIS A 325 -28.80 -14.60 -5.88
CA HIS A 325 -29.55 -14.11 -7.05
C HIS A 325 -28.69 -13.54 -8.20
N LEU A 326 -27.39 -13.32 -7.99
CA LEU A 326 -26.46 -12.98 -9.08
C LEU A 326 -26.32 -14.12 -10.10
N PHE A 327 -26.65 -15.36 -9.71
CA PHE A 327 -26.48 -16.55 -10.55
C PHE A 327 -27.79 -17.19 -10.97
N ASN A 328 -28.86 -17.10 -10.17
CA ASN A 328 -30.12 -17.78 -10.45
C ASN A 328 -31.30 -17.00 -9.83
N VAL A 329 -32.43 -16.93 -10.51
CA VAL A 329 -33.71 -16.43 -9.97
C VAL A 329 -34.83 -17.45 -10.20
N THR A 330 -35.84 -17.46 -9.36
CA THR A 330 -36.97 -18.39 -9.47
C THR A 330 -38.21 -17.66 -9.95
N LEU A 331 -39.00 -18.29 -10.80
CA LEU A 331 -40.25 -17.70 -11.28
C LEU A 331 -41.27 -17.63 -10.12
N SER A 332 -41.81 -16.44 -9.82
CA SER A 332 -42.58 -16.24 -8.58
C SER A 332 -44.10 -16.43 -8.73
N ASP A 333 -44.69 -16.12 -9.89
CA ASP A 333 -46.16 -16.13 -10.07
C ASP A 333 -46.60 -16.59 -11.47
N GLY A 334 -46.90 -17.88 -11.63
CA GLY A 334 -47.42 -18.43 -12.88
C GLY A 334 -48.94 -18.35 -12.99
N ILE A 335 -49.45 -17.86 -14.12
CA ILE A 335 -50.88 -17.73 -14.46
C ILE A 335 -51.36 -18.96 -15.23
N ASP A 336 -52.45 -19.56 -14.76
CA ASP A 336 -53.07 -20.72 -15.37
C ASP A 336 -53.92 -20.37 -16.60
N GLN A 337 -53.77 -21.14 -17.69
CA GLN A 337 -54.57 -21.03 -18.91
C GLN A 337 -55.49 -22.25 -19.16
N PRO A 338 -56.55 -22.11 -19.99
CA PRO A 338 -57.52 -23.17 -20.26
C PRO A 338 -56.94 -24.42 -20.93
N ASN A 339 -55.87 -24.30 -21.72
CA ASN A 339 -55.28 -25.40 -22.52
C ASN A 339 -54.28 -26.28 -21.72
N ASN A 340 -54.54 -26.53 -20.44
CA ASN A 340 -53.63 -27.28 -19.55
C ASN A 340 -52.20 -26.69 -19.50
N GLN A 341 -52.10 -25.37 -19.66
CA GLN A 341 -50.83 -24.65 -19.72
C GLN A 341 -50.75 -23.62 -18.60
N ARG A 342 -49.53 -23.40 -18.12
CA ARG A 342 -49.19 -22.35 -17.17
C ARG A 342 -48.20 -21.40 -17.82
N ILE A 343 -48.42 -20.11 -17.59
CA ILE A 343 -47.64 -19.02 -18.17
C ILE A 343 -46.92 -18.29 -17.06
N TYR A 344 -45.63 -18.06 -17.24
CA TYR A 344 -44.82 -17.22 -16.35
C TYR A 344 -44.33 -16.02 -17.15
N GLU A 345 -44.62 -14.82 -16.64
CA GLU A 345 -44.16 -13.56 -17.22
C GLU A 345 -43.18 -12.92 -16.25
N PHE A 346 -42.01 -12.52 -16.76
CA PHE A 346 -40.98 -11.89 -15.96
C PHE A 346 -40.19 -10.88 -16.77
N ALA A 347 -39.60 -9.92 -16.06
CA ALA A 347 -38.75 -8.91 -16.65
C ALA A 347 -37.54 -8.61 -15.77
N PHE A 348 -36.45 -8.20 -16.40
CA PHE A 348 -35.26 -7.71 -15.71
C PHE A 348 -34.43 -6.84 -16.63
N LYS A 349 -33.59 -6.00 -16.04
CA LYS A 349 -32.57 -5.23 -16.74
C LYS A 349 -31.22 -5.85 -16.53
N THR A 350 -30.35 -5.74 -17.52
CA THR A 350 -28.97 -6.22 -17.40
C THR A 350 -27.98 -5.26 -18.03
N MET A 351 -26.76 -5.28 -17.50
CA MET A 351 -25.59 -4.61 -18.05
C MET A 351 -24.42 -5.58 -18.13
N GLY A 352 -23.58 -5.40 -19.15
CA GLY A 352 -22.42 -6.25 -19.42
C GLY A 352 -22.58 -7.18 -20.61
N GLU A 353 -23.67 -7.04 -21.36
CA GLU A 353 -23.92 -7.79 -22.59
C GLU A 353 -23.56 -6.99 -23.86
N VAL A 354 -22.89 -5.85 -23.68
CA VAL A 354 -22.45 -4.99 -24.78
C VAL A 354 -20.98 -4.69 -24.60
N SER A 355 -20.23 -4.61 -25.69
CA SER A 355 -18.82 -4.24 -25.66
C SER A 355 -18.42 -3.38 -26.86
N ASN A 356 -17.54 -2.40 -26.62
CA ASN A 356 -16.88 -1.66 -27.69
C ASN A 356 -15.75 -2.52 -28.31
N ARG A 357 -15.76 -2.70 -29.64
CA ARG A 357 -14.76 -3.48 -30.41
C ARG A 357 -13.80 -2.57 -31.19
N MET A 358 -13.29 -1.51 -30.54
CA MET A 358 -12.41 -0.51 -31.17
C MET A 358 -12.96 -0.05 -32.53
N GLU A 359 -12.15 -0.01 -33.58
CA GLU A 359 -12.58 0.42 -34.93
C GLU A 359 -13.59 -0.53 -35.60
N GLN A 360 -13.83 -1.73 -35.06
CA GLN A 360 -14.78 -2.70 -35.60
C GLN A 360 -16.24 -2.42 -35.20
N GLY A 361 -16.49 -1.43 -34.33
CA GLY A 361 -17.81 -1.00 -33.89
C GLY A 361 -18.19 -1.53 -32.51
N ILE A 362 -19.41 -2.05 -32.35
CA ILE A 362 -19.88 -2.69 -31.11
C ILE A 362 -20.27 -4.14 -31.33
N GLU A 363 -20.13 -4.93 -30.26
CA GLU A 363 -20.69 -6.27 -30.16
C GLU A 363 -21.74 -6.32 -29.06
N ARG A 364 -22.88 -6.95 -29.36
CA ARG A 364 -24.00 -7.13 -28.43
C ARG A 364 -24.35 -8.60 -28.34
N TRP A 365 -24.55 -9.06 -27.11
CA TRP A 365 -25.01 -10.39 -26.79
C TRP A 365 -26.45 -10.30 -26.30
N VAL A 366 -27.31 -11.13 -26.85
CA VAL A 366 -28.69 -11.28 -26.40
C VAL A 366 -28.89 -12.73 -25.99
N ARG A 367 -29.15 -12.97 -24.72
CA ARG A 367 -29.38 -14.31 -24.23
C ARG A 367 -30.77 -14.81 -24.61
N ILE A 368 -30.88 -16.04 -25.10
CA ILE A 368 -32.17 -16.73 -25.18
C ILE A 368 -32.44 -17.33 -23.80
N THR A 369 -33.47 -16.87 -23.10
CA THR A 369 -33.72 -17.31 -21.71
C THR A 369 -34.03 -18.81 -21.67
N SER A 370 -33.26 -19.54 -20.88
CA SER A 370 -33.46 -20.97 -20.64
C SER A 370 -33.71 -21.23 -19.15
N LEU A 371 -34.52 -22.25 -18.86
CA LEU A 371 -34.70 -22.78 -17.52
C LEU A 371 -33.47 -23.60 -17.09
N GLU A 372 -33.21 -23.68 -15.78
CA GLU A 372 -32.04 -24.35 -15.22
C GLU A 372 -32.05 -25.86 -15.52
N LYS A 373 -30.86 -26.43 -15.75
CA LYS A 373 -30.68 -27.84 -16.16
C LYS A 373 -31.30 -28.86 -15.20
N ARG A 374 -31.43 -28.50 -13.91
CA ARG A 374 -32.04 -29.37 -12.88
C ARG A 374 -33.50 -29.70 -13.17
N ASP A 375 -34.19 -28.85 -13.91
CA ASP A 375 -35.61 -29.03 -14.22
C ASP A 375 -35.83 -30.07 -15.34
N GLN A 376 -34.76 -30.48 -16.06
CA GLN A 376 -34.78 -31.40 -17.22
C GLN A 376 -35.80 -31.02 -18.30
N LEU A 377 -36.07 -29.72 -18.42
CA LEU A 377 -37.05 -29.18 -19.36
C LEU A 377 -36.42 -28.85 -20.71
N LEU A 378 -37.03 -29.38 -21.77
CA LEU A 378 -36.60 -29.14 -23.14
C LEU A 378 -37.30 -27.90 -23.74
N LEU A 379 -36.52 -26.96 -24.26
CA LEU A 379 -37.06 -25.79 -24.96
C LEU A 379 -37.51 -26.23 -26.36
N GLN A 380 -38.82 -26.32 -26.60
CA GLN A 380 -39.36 -26.86 -27.84
C GLN A 380 -39.24 -25.89 -29.01
N ARG A 381 -39.50 -24.60 -28.76
CA ARG A 381 -39.39 -23.51 -29.73
C ARG A 381 -39.26 -22.17 -29.01
N PHE A 382 -38.66 -21.18 -29.66
CA PHE A 382 -38.67 -19.81 -29.16
C PHE A 382 -38.98 -18.79 -30.26
N ALA A 383 -39.59 -17.68 -29.83
CA ALA A 383 -39.75 -16.48 -30.60
C ALA A 383 -39.04 -15.33 -29.88
N LEU A 384 -38.08 -14.71 -30.56
CA LEU A 384 -37.29 -13.60 -30.04
C LEU A 384 -37.58 -12.36 -30.88
N ARG A 385 -38.12 -11.32 -30.23
CA ARG A 385 -38.26 -9.97 -30.81
C ARG A 385 -37.21 -9.06 -30.18
N VAL A 386 -36.38 -8.44 -30.99
CA VAL A 386 -35.36 -7.50 -30.51
C VAL A 386 -35.72 -6.11 -30.99
N LEU A 387 -35.84 -5.18 -30.05
CA LEU A 387 -36.12 -3.77 -30.28
C LEU A 387 -34.86 -2.96 -30.01
N SER A 388 -34.58 -1.94 -30.82
CA SER A 388 -33.41 -1.08 -30.64
C SER A 388 -33.81 0.39 -30.55
N GLU A 389 -33.20 1.11 -29.61
CA GLU A 389 -33.37 2.56 -29.49
C GLU A 389 -32.78 3.33 -30.68
N SER A 390 -31.65 2.85 -31.22
CA SER A 390 -31.05 3.35 -32.44
C SER A 390 -31.38 2.46 -33.63
N LYS A 391 -31.59 3.07 -34.81
CA LYS A 391 -31.88 2.33 -36.05
C LYS A 391 -30.76 1.31 -36.34
N MET A 392 -31.14 0.08 -36.65
CA MET A 392 -30.22 -0.98 -37.09
C MET A 392 -30.13 -0.97 -38.62
N ASP A 393 -28.91 -1.09 -39.15
CA ASP A 393 -28.67 -1.24 -40.58
C ASP A 393 -28.39 -2.71 -40.90
N PRO A 394 -29.28 -3.40 -41.65
CA PRO A 394 -29.09 -4.80 -42.03
C PRO A 394 -27.77 -5.07 -42.77
N SER A 395 -27.25 -4.10 -43.53
CA SER A 395 -26.02 -4.25 -44.30
C SER A 395 -24.75 -4.16 -43.46
N GLN A 396 -24.85 -3.56 -42.27
CA GLN A 396 -23.74 -3.32 -41.34
C GLN A 396 -23.81 -4.18 -40.08
N THR A 397 -24.84 -5.03 -39.98
CA THR A 397 -25.11 -5.88 -38.81
C THR A 397 -24.91 -7.34 -39.18
N LYS A 398 -23.94 -8.00 -38.54
CA LYS A 398 -23.75 -9.45 -38.63
C LYS A 398 -24.37 -10.14 -37.42
N MET A 399 -25.08 -11.24 -37.65
CA MET A 399 -25.80 -11.97 -36.60
C MET A 399 -25.53 -13.47 -36.63
N GLU A 400 -25.26 -14.01 -35.46
CA GLU A 400 -24.91 -15.42 -35.26
C GLU A 400 -25.51 -15.94 -33.96
N ILE A 401 -26.08 -17.13 -33.98
CA ILE A 401 -26.44 -17.86 -32.77
C ILE A 401 -25.20 -18.62 -32.28
N ILE A 402 -24.83 -18.39 -31.04
CA ILE A 402 -23.78 -19.10 -30.33
C ILE A 402 -24.44 -20.15 -29.43
N VAL A 403 -24.17 -21.42 -29.70
CA VAL A 403 -24.64 -22.56 -28.90
C VAL A 403 -23.49 -23.02 -28.02
N LYS A 404 -23.70 -23.02 -26.69
CA LYS A 404 -22.70 -23.42 -25.69
C LYS A 404 -23.15 -24.63 -24.89
N ASP A 405 -22.26 -25.59 -24.72
CA ASP A 405 -22.43 -26.77 -23.85
C ASP A 405 -21.55 -26.65 -22.60
N CYS A 406 -21.91 -25.74 -21.68
CA CYS A 406 -21.20 -25.64 -20.42
C CYS A 406 -22.06 -25.13 -19.26
N ASP A 407 -21.69 -25.55 -18.05
CA ASP A 407 -22.42 -25.23 -16.82
C ASP A 407 -21.99 -23.87 -16.21
N PHE A 408 -20.72 -23.47 -16.38
CA PHE A 408 -20.09 -22.31 -15.72
C PHE A 408 -19.00 -21.61 -16.56
N CYS A 409 -19.18 -21.43 -17.88
CA CYS A 409 -18.19 -20.68 -18.67
C CYS A 409 -18.25 -19.18 -18.38
N SER A 410 -17.13 -18.59 -17.96
CA SER A 410 -16.98 -17.14 -17.85
C SER A 410 -16.58 -16.46 -19.16
N ASP A 411 -16.10 -17.24 -20.13
CA ASP A 411 -15.53 -16.74 -21.38
C ASP A 411 -16.61 -16.62 -22.49
N THR A 412 -16.48 -15.59 -23.32
CA THR A 412 -17.43 -15.22 -24.38
C THR A 412 -17.56 -16.32 -25.44
N LEU A 413 -16.49 -17.07 -25.71
CA LEU A 413 -16.48 -18.26 -26.57
C LEU A 413 -15.64 -19.35 -25.90
N ASP A 414 -16.26 -20.46 -25.51
CA ASP A 414 -15.53 -21.67 -25.15
C ASP A 414 -15.14 -22.43 -26.43
N ASN A 415 -14.09 -23.26 -26.32
CA ASN A 415 -13.58 -24.17 -27.32
C ASN A 415 -14.64 -25.08 -27.94
N SER A 416 -15.73 -25.34 -27.22
CA SER A 416 -16.86 -26.17 -27.63
C SER A 416 -18.02 -25.42 -28.29
N SER A 417 -17.96 -24.08 -28.35
CA SER A 417 -19.07 -23.27 -28.83
C SER A 417 -19.27 -23.46 -30.34
N LEU A 418 -20.53 -23.67 -30.73
CA LEU A 418 -20.95 -23.66 -32.13
C LEU A 418 -21.45 -22.27 -32.52
N ILE A 419 -21.13 -21.85 -33.73
CA ILE A 419 -21.58 -20.58 -34.33
C ILE A 419 -22.50 -20.92 -35.50
N ILE A 420 -23.75 -20.49 -35.43
CA ILE A 420 -24.75 -20.69 -36.47
C ILE A 420 -25.09 -19.31 -37.06
N PRO A 421 -24.75 -19.02 -38.32
CA PRO A 421 -25.15 -17.78 -38.96
C PRO A 421 -26.68 -17.75 -39.12
N ILE A 422 -27.30 -16.59 -38.90
CA ILE A 422 -28.76 -16.45 -39.05
C ILE A 422 -29.13 -15.19 -39.83
N GLN A 423 -30.29 -15.23 -40.47
CA GLN A 423 -30.92 -14.09 -41.14
C GLN A 423 -32.30 -13.89 -40.51
N PRO A 424 -32.53 -12.83 -39.72
CA PRO A 424 -33.82 -12.60 -39.09
C PRO A 424 -34.79 -11.90 -40.05
N LYS A 425 -36.05 -11.79 -39.61
CA LYS A 425 -37.05 -10.92 -40.26
C LYS A 425 -36.89 -9.52 -39.71
N TRP A 426 -36.40 -8.58 -40.51
CA TRP A 426 -36.22 -7.18 -40.11
C TRP A 426 -37.55 -6.44 -39.96
N GLU A 427 -37.64 -5.58 -38.93
CA GLU A 427 -38.77 -4.70 -38.61
C GLU A 427 -38.29 -3.23 -38.56
N GLU A 428 -39.20 -2.25 -38.47
CA GLU A 428 -38.80 -0.83 -38.43
C GLU A 428 -37.99 -0.45 -37.18
N ASP A 429 -38.30 -1.10 -36.05
CA ASP A 429 -37.75 -0.85 -34.72
C ASP A 429 -36.78 -1.97 -34.26
N GLY A 430 -36.42 -2.91 -35.13
CA GLY A 430 -35.48 -3.98 -34.84
C GLY A 430 -35.66 -5.22 -35.72
N PHE A 431 -35.80 -6.40 -35.12
CA PHE A 431 -35.98 -7.64 -35.87
C PHE A 431 -36.68 -8.75 -35.06
N PHE A 432 -37.16 -9.76 -35.78
CA PHE A 432 -37.82 -10.94 -35.24
C PHE A 432 -37.12 -12.23 -35.71
N LEU A 433 -36.93 -13.15 -34.77
CA LEU A 433 -36.32 -14.46 -34.99
C LEU A 433 -37.21 -15.55 -34.40
N GLU A 434 -37.46 -16.59 -35.19
CA GLU A 434 -38.24 -17.76 -34.77
C GLU A 434 -37.39 -19.02 -34.95
N TRP A 435 -37.40 -19.89 -33.94
CA TRP A 435 -36.65 -21.13 -33.94
C TRP A 435 -37.56 -22.31 -33.59
N SER A 436 -37.67 -23.27 -34.51
CA SER A 436 -38.62 -24.38 -34.45
C SER A 436 -38.00 -25.73 -34.05
N HIS A 437 -36.70 -25.80 -33.81
CA HIS A 437 -36.02 -27.04 -33.45
C HIS A 437 -35.88 -27.16 -31.92
N PRO A 438 -36.24 -28.30 -31.31
CA PRO A 438 -36.00 -28.58 -29.90
C PRO A 438 -34.54 -28.31 -29.48
N ILE A 439 -34.34 -27.66 -28.34
CA ILE A 439 -33.01 -27.42 -27.76
C ILE A 439 -32.86 -28.26 -26.50
N PRO A 440 -31.91 -29.21 -26.46
CA PRO A 440 -31.64 -30.01 -25.28
C PRO A 440 -31.18 -29.14 -24.09
N PRO A 441 -31.50 -29.53 -22.84
CA PRO A 441 -31.28 -28.70 -21.66
C PRO A 441 -29.80 -28.43 -21.34
N ASN A 442 -28.87 -29.24 -21.86
CA ASN A 442 -27.44 -29.01 -21.66
C ASN A 442 -26.89 -27.81 -22.45
N TYR A 443 -27.61 -27.35 -23.49
CA TYR A 443 -27.18 -26.25 -24.33
C TYR A 443 -27.82 -24.91 -23.92
N THR A 444 -27.02 -23.86 -23.98
CA THR A 444 -27.49 -22.47 -23.85
C THR A 444 -27.24 -21.73 -25.16
N LEU A 445 -28.22 -20.92 -25.58
CA LEU A 445 -28.14 -20.15 -26.81
C LEU A 445 -27.99 -18.66 -26.50
N TYR A 446 -27.13 -18.03 -27.27
CA TYR A 446 -26.95 -16.58 -27.29
C TYR A 446 -27.02 -16.10 -28.74
N LEU A 447 -27.66 -14.96 -28.96
CA LEU A 447 -27.55 -14.22 -30.20
C LEU A 447 -26.40 -13.23 -30.06
N ARG A 448 -25.36 -13.39 -30.88
CA ARG A 448 -24.28 -12.43 -31.03
C ARG A 448 -24.57 -11.54 -32.23
N MET A 449 -24.47 -10.24 -32.01
CA MET A 449 -24.66 -9.21 -33.03
C MET A 449 -23.44 -8.31 -33.06
N THR A 450 -22.89 -8.07 -34.25
CA THR A 450 -21.81 -7.08 -34.43
C THR A 450 -22.28 -6.01 -35.40
N GLU A 451 -22.15 -4.75 -34.98
CA GLU A 451 -22.57 -3.57 -35.72
C GLU A 451 -21.35 -2.69 -35.97
N THR A 452 -20.99 -2.51 -37.24
CA THR A 452 -19.91 -1.60 -37.62
C THR A 452 -20.31 -0.14 -37.41
N ASN A 453 -19.34 0.75 -37.14
CA ASN A 453 -19.55 2.20 -37.00
C ASN A 453 -20.45 2.67 -35.83
N LYS A 454 -20.68 1.85 -34.80
CA LYS A 454 -21.33 2.27 -33.56
C LYS A 454 -20.35 2.23 -32.38
N HIS A 455 -20.64 3.02 -31.35
CA HIS A 455 -19.89 3.06 -30.08
C HIS A 455 -20.83 3.38 -28.92
N ILE A 456 -20.49 2.88 -27.73
CA ILE A 456 -21.27 3.11 -26.49
C ILE A 456 -20.38 3.74 -25.43
N THR A 457 -20.95 4.67 -24.65
CA THR A 457 -20.28 5.30 -23.51
C THR A 457 -20.98 4.90 -22.22
N TYR A 458 -20.27 4.22 -21.32
CA TYR A 458 -20.80 3.84 -20.02
C TYR A 458 -20.95 5.03 -19.09
N ASN A 459 -22.05 5.03 -18.32
CA ASN A 459 -22.29 6.01 -17.27
C ASN A 459 -21.92 5.42 -15.89
N PRO A 460 -20.89 5.94 -15.20
CA PRO A 460 -20.46 5.42 -13.89
C PRO A 460 -21.55 5.44 -12.82
N ILE A 461 -22.45 6.43 -12.88
CA ILE A 461 -23.57 6.56 -11.93
C ILE A 461 -24.56 5.42 -12.16
N LEU A 462 -24.81 5.06 -13.41
CA LEU A 462 -25.72 3.99 -13.78
C LEU A 462 -25.14 2.62 -13.40
N ILE A 463 -23.83 2.42 -13.58
CA ILE A 463 -23.10 1.25 -13.07
C ILE A 463 -23.26 1.13 -11.56
N TYR A 464 -22.97 2.21 -10.83
CA TYR A 464 -23.11 2.22 -9.37
C TYR A 464 -24.54 1.92 -8.91
N TYR A 465 -25.54 2.53 -9.56
CA TYR A 465 -26.95 2.28 -9.27
C TYR A 465 -27.34 0.81 -9.49
N ALA A 466 -26.90 0.20 -10.59
CA ALA A 466 -27.20 -1.20 -10.87
C ALA A 466 -26.54 -2.15 -9.87
N VAL A 467 -25.27 -1.91 -9.51
CA VAL A 467 -24.55 -2.67 -8.46
C VAL A 467 -25.30 -2.57 -7.13
N LEU A 468 -25.69 -1.36 -6.73
CA LEU A 468 -26.40 -1.12 -5.48
C LEU A 468 -27.78 -1.78 -5.49
N SER A 469 -28.52 -1.65 -6.60
CA SER A 469 -29.85 -2.24 -6.75
C SER A 469 -29.81 -3.76 -6.70
N ALA A 470 -28.83 -4.39 -7.37
CA ALA A 470 -28.62 -5.84 -7.29
C ALA A 470 -28.27 -6.26 -5.86
N PHE A 471 -27.36 -5.54 -5.19
CA PHE A 471 -26.97 -5.87 -3.82
C PHE A 471 -28.12 -5.74 -2.81
N LEU A 472 -28.92 -4.67 -2.89
CA LEU A 472 -30.03 -4.39 -1.98
C LEU A 472 -31.17 -5.41 -2.08
N HIS A 473 -31.36 -6.03 -3.25
CA HIS A 473 -32.41 -7.05 -3.44
C HIS A 473 -31.90 -8.48 -3.18
N SER A 474 -30.66 -8.65 -2.72
CA SER A 474 -30.15 -9.96 -2.26
C SER A 474 -30.74 -10.34 -0.89
N PRO A 475 -31.51 -11.42 -0.76
CA PRO A 475 -32.02 -11.89 0.53
C PRO A 475 -30.89 -12.44 1.39
N GLY A 476 -30.87 -12.13 2.68
CA GLY A 476 -29.84 -12.56 3.64
C GLY A 476 -28.67 -11.56 3.81
N SER A 477 -28.73 -10.41 3.12
CA SER A 477 -28.02 -9.22 3.54
C SER A 477 -28.70 -8.70 4.82
N GLY A 478 -28.23 -9.18 5.98
CA GLY A 478 -28.69 -8.71 7.28
C GLY A 478 -28.64 -7.19 7.38
N ASN A 479 -29.47 -6.63 8.27
CA ASN A 479 -29.65 -5.20 8.56
C ASN A 479 -28.47 -4.33 8.06
N HIS A 480 -28.67 -3.59 6.96
CA HIS A 480 -27.62 -2.88 6.20
C HIS A 480 -26.88 -1.77 6.98
N LEU A 481 -27.17 -1.62 8.27
CA LEU A 481 -26.41 -0.84 9.23
C LEU A 481 -24.93 -1.23 9.23
N GLY A 482 -24.58 -2.50 9.01
CA GLY A 482 -23.18 -2.97 8.97
C GLY A 482 -22.38 -2.39 7.79
N HIS A 483 -22.94 -2.38 6.58
CA HIS A 483 -22.24 -1.82 5.42
C HIS A 483 -22.24 -0.29 5.43
N LEU A 484 -23.35 0.34 5.86
CA LEU A 484 -23.39 1.79 6.06
C LEU A 484 -22.45 2.25 7.18
N THR A 485 -22.27 1.46 8.24
CA THR A 485 -21.28 1.76 9.29
C THR A 485 -19.86 1.53 8.82
N VAL A 486 -19.57 0.52 8.00
CA VAL A 486 -18.22 0.33 7.41
C VAL A 486 -17.90 1.44 6.40
N ILE A 487 -18.83 1.81 5.52
CA ILE A 487 -18.66 2.95 4.60
C ILE A 487 -18.56 4.27 5.39
N GLY A 488 -19.34 4.41 6.46
CA GLY A 488 -19.26 5.52 7.40
C GLY A 488 -17.92 5.57 8.12
N LEU A 489 -17.37 4.44 8.57
CA LEU A 489 -16.07 4.33 9.24
C LEU A 489 -14.91 4.57 8.27
N ILE A 490 -15.00 4.07 7.03
CA ILE A 490 -13.99 4.34 5.99
C ILE A 490 -14.03 5.81 5.59
N SER A 491 -15.22 6.39 5.40
CA SER A 491 -15.39 7.82 5.11
C SER A 491 -14.91 8.66 6.28
N PHE A 492 -15.17 8.25 7.52
CA PHE A 492 -14.67 8.91 8.72
C PHE A 492 -13.15 8.78 8.83
N CYS A 493 -12.56 7.61 8.54
CA CYS A 493 -11.10 7.44 8.47
C CYS A 493 -10.48 8.29 7.36
N LEU A 494 -11.10 8.40 6.19
CA LEU A 494 -10.67 9.28 5.10
C LEU A 494 -10.81 10.77 5.47
N LEU A 495 -11.87 11.15 6.18
CA LEU A 495 -12.06 12.51 6.71
C LEU A 495 -11.06 12.82 7.83
N VAL A 496 -10.77 11.88 8.73
CA VAL A 496 -9.79 12.03 9.80
C VAL A 496 -8.38 12.09 9.23
N THR A 497 -8.03 11.22 8.28
CA THR A 497 -6.72 11.27 7.60
C THR A 497 -6.59 12.52 6.74
N GLY A 498 -7.66 12.94 6.06
CA GLY A 498 -7.77 14.20 5.33
C GLY A 498 -7.62 15.42 6.25
N PHE A 499 -8.26 15.42 7.42
CA PHE A 499 -8.18 16.45 8.46
C PHE A 499 -6.79 16.49 9.10
N ILE A 500 -6.18 15.34 9.38
CA ILE A 500 -4.78 15.25 9.85
C ILE A 500 -3.84 15.79 8.77
N SER A 501 -4.04 15.46 7.50
CA SER A 501 -3.23 15.95 6.38
C SER A 501 -3.41 17.45 6.16
N PHE A 502 -4.64 17.95 6.27
CA PHE A 502 -4.98 19.37 6.18
C PHE A 502 -4.41 20.17 7.36
N ASN A 503 -4.53 19.66 8.59
CA ASN A 503 -3.91 20.25 9.77
C ASN A 503 -2.39 20.23 9.65
N ARG A 504 -1.78 19.14 9.17
CA ARG A 504 -0.34 19.09 8.87
C ARG A 504 0.08 20.09 7.79
N LYS A 505 -0.78 20.35 6.79
CA LYS A 505 -0.54 21.39 5.78
C LYS A 505 -0.71 22.79 6.36
N GLN A 506 -1.70 23.03 7.22
CA GLN A 506 -1.89 24.29 7.92
C GLN A 506 -0.73 24.57 8.88
N THR A 507 -0.29 23.59 9.68
CA THR A 507 0.86 23.76 10.58
C THR A 507 2.11 24.08 9.78
N LYS A 508 2.42 23.33 8.70
CA LYS A 508 3.53 23.65 7.80
C LYS A 508 3.43 25.04 7.17
N LYS A 509 2.22 25.48 6.81
CA LYS A 509 1.98 26.84 6.29
C LYS A 509 2.24 27.89 7.37
N SER A 510 1.76 27.66 8.60
CA SER A 510 1.98 28.55 9.74
C SER A 510 3.46 28.61 10.16
N GLU A 511 4.17 27.48 10.19
CA GLU A 511 5.61 27.39 10.47
C GLU A 511 6.39 28.18 9.41
N LYS A 512 6.03 28.04 8.13
CA LYS A 512 6.64 28.81 7.05
C LYS A 512 6.38 30.31 7.20
N GLN A 513 5.19 30.71 7.64
CA GLN A 513 4.85 32.11 7.91
C GLN A 513 5.62 32.66 9.11
N VAL A 514 5.67 31.93 10.23
CA VAL A 514 6.45 32.28 11.43
C VAL A 514 7.93 32.41 11.09
N PHE A 515 8.49 31.45 10.35
CA PHE A 515 9.87 31.50 9.87
C PHE A 515 10.15 32.79 9.07
N GLN A 516 9.30 33.11 8.08
CA GLN A 516 9.46 34.31 7.25
C GLN A 516 9.29 35.60 8.07
N SER A 517 8.35 35.63 9.02
CA SER A 517 8.13 36.76 9.92
C SER A 517 9.32 37.01 10.85
N ILE A 518 9.91 35.97 11.42
CA ILE A 518 11.09 36.10 12.30
C ILE A 518 12.32 36.47 11.47
N LEU A 519 12.51 35.84 10.32
CA LEU A 519 13.65 36.11 9.44
C LEU A 519 13.65 37.57 8.97
N SER A 520 12.51 38.10 8.51
CA SER A 520 12.38 39.50 8.12
C SER A 520 12.63 40.45 9.29
N LYS A 521 12.13 40.14 10.49
CA LYS A 521 12.40 40.92 11.71
C LYS A 521 13.91 41.03 12.01
N ILE A 522 14.65 39.93 11.86
CA ILE A 522 16.10 39.93 12.07
C ILE A 522 16.80 40.70 10.96
N GLN A 523 16.42 40.49 9.69
CA GLN A 523 17.08 41.11 8.54
C GLN A 523 16.86 42.63 8.47
N ASN A 524 15.73 43.14 8.99
CA ASN A 524 15.50 44.57 9.13
C ASN A 524 16.56 45.22 10.05
N GLU A 525 16.88 44.55 11.16
CA GLU A 525 17.89 45.01 12.12
C GLU A 525 19.31 44.60 11.73
N ASP A 526 19.50 43.56 10.92
CA ASP A 526 20.79 43.01 10.53
C ASP A 526 20.73 42.47 9.09
N PRO A 527 20.88 43.34 8.08
CA PRO A 527 20.74 42.95 6.67
C PRO A 527 21.74 41.88 6.21
N SER A 528 22.85 41.71 6.93
CA SER A 528 23.87 40.70 6.64
C SER A 528 23.55 39.34 7.26
N PHE A 529 22.46 39.20 8.02
CA PHE A 529 22.04 37.93 8.60
C PHE A 529 21.52 36.95 7.52
N ASP A 530 22.16 35.80 7.44
CA ASP A 530 21.75 34.68 6.62
C ASP A 530 21.49 33.45 7.50
N PHE A 531 20.24 32.95 7.46
CA PHE A 531 19.86 31.78 8.25
C PHE A 531 20.63 30.52 7.86
N LYS A 532 21.08 30.39 6.59
CA LYS A 532 21.86 29.22 6.18
C LYS A 532 23.22 29.19 6.88
N GLN A 533 23.95 30.30 6.87
CA GLN A 533 25.21 30.45 7.62
C GLN A 533 25.01 30.32 9.14
N PHE A 534 23.91 30.90 9.66
CA PHE A 534 23.59 30.76 11.08
C PHE A 534 23.31 29.30 11.46
N LYS A 535 22.62 28.54 10.59
CA LYS A 535 22.39 27.10 10.79
C LYS A 535 23.70 26.31 10.83
N GLU A 536 24.66 26.61 9.96
CA GLU A 536 26.00 25.99 9.99
C GLU A 536 26.70 26.24 11.33
N LYS A 537 26.63 27.48 11.84
CA LYS A 537 27.14 27.86 13.16
C LYS A 537 26.46 27.07 14.28
N VAL A 538 25.13 26.97 14.26
CA VAL A 538 24.34 26.20 15.26
C VAL A 538 24.75 24.73 15.28
N ILE A 539 24.94 24.12 14.10
CA ILE A 539 25.40 22.72 13.98
C ILE A 539 26.80 22.58 14.59
N PHE A 540 27.73 23.45 14.20
CA PHE A 540 29.10 23.45 14.72
C PHE A 540 29.16 23.58 16.25
N ILE A 541 28.41 24.52 16.82
CA ILE A 541 28.33 24.73 18.28
C ILE A 541 27.77 23.49 18.97
N THR A 542 26.71 22.90 18.42
CA THR A 542 26.06 21.71 18.98
C THR A 542 26.99 20.49 18.93
N GLU A 543 27.65 20.25 17.81
CA GLU A 543 28.62 19.16 17.65
C GLU A 543 29.85 19.35 18.55
N THR A 544 30.34 20.58 18.68
CA THR A 544 31.43 20.92 19.62
C THR A 544 31.02 20.64 21.06
N THR A 545 29.81 21.02 21.45
CA THR A 545 29.25 20.78 22.80
C THR A 545 29.12 19.28 23.08
N VAL A 546 28.61 18.50 22.13
CA VAL A 546 28.49 17.04 22.28
C VAL A 546 29.85 16.35 22.29
N SER A 547 30.80 16.78 21.46
CA SER A 547 32.17 16.24 21.49
C SER A 547 32.88 16.55 22.81
N ALA A 548 32.66 17.75 23.36
CA ALA A 548 33.19 18.14 24.66
C ALA A 548 32.61 17.29 25.79
N TRP A 549 31.30 17.02 25.75
CA TRP A 549 30.63 16.11 26.67
C TRP A 549 31.13 14.67 26.59
N ASP A 550 31.23 14.12 25.38
CA ASP A 550 31.74 12.76 25.14
C ASP A 550 33.17 12.56 25.71
N LYS A 551 34.03 13.58 25.53
CA LYS A 551 35.39 13.61 26.08
C LYS A 551 35.45 13.87 27.59
N GLY A 552 34.33 14.22 28.22
CA GLY A 552 34.27 14.56 29.64
C GLY A 552 34.92 15.91 30.00
N ASN A 553 35.08 16.82 29.02
CA ASN A 553 35.68 18.14 29.24
C ASN A 553 34.97 19.20 28.39
N MET A 554 34.27 20.13 29.04
CA MET A 554 33.47 21.17 28.40
C MET A 554 34.26 22.40 27.92
N GLU A 555 35.53 22.56 28.28
CA GLU A 555 36.34 23.74 27.90
C GLU A 555 36.32 24.08 26.40
N PRO A 556 36.38 23.10 25.46
CA PRO A 556 36.29 23.41 24.03
C PRO A 556 35.00 24.12 23.60
N ALA A 557 33.90 23.94 24.35
CA ALA A 557 32.61 24.55 24.08
C ALA A 557 32.39 25.87 24.83
N ARG A 558 33.24 26.21 25.82
CA ARG A 558 33.06 27.34 26.76
C ARG A 558 32.78 28.67 26.08
N ASN A 559 33.42 28.93 24.95
CA ASN A 559 33.29 30.19 24.22
C ASN A 559 31.99 30.33 23.43
N PHE A 560 31.20 29.26 23.27
CA PHE A 560 29.97 29.24 22.48
C PHE A 560 28.69 29.15 23.33
N ILE A 561 28.84 28.81 24.60
CA ILE A 561 27.72 28.51 25.51
C ILE A 561 27.76 29.45 26.73
N SER A 562 26.59 29.77 27.28
CA SER A 562 26.49 30.63 28.46
C SER A 562 27.11 30.02 29.71
N ALA A 563 27.28 30.83 30.75
CA ALA A 563 27.75 30.37 32.05
C ALA A 563 26.82 29.29 32.64
N ALA A 564 25.49 29.41 32.51
CA ALA A 564 24.58 28.36 32.99
C ALA A 564 24.78 27.03 32.26
N VAL A 565 24.82 27.04 30.92
CA VAL A 565 24.96 25.81 30.12
C VAL A 565 26.32 25.17 30.36
N PHE A 566 27.39 25.97 30.43
CA PHE A 566 28.73 25.48 30.76
C PHE A 566 28.77 24.85 32.16
N GLN A 567 28.32 25.56 33.19
CA GLN A 567 28.36 25.06 34.57
C GLN A 567 27.51 23.81 34.74
N ARG A 568 26.31 23.78 34.13
CA ARG A 568 25.46 22.59 34.07
C ARG A 568 26.24 21.36 33.60
N PHE A 569 26.81 21.41 32.41
CA PHE A 569 27.47 20.24 31.83
C PHE A 569 28.78 19.89 32.52
N SER A 570 29.60 20.89 32.86
CA SER A 570 30.85 20.67 33.58
C SER A 570 30.63 19.99 34.93
N ILE A 571 29.66 20.48 35.71
CA ILE A 571 29.35 19.92 37.03
C ILE A 571 28.67 18.56 36.90
N GLN A 572 27.76 18.37 35.94
CA GLN A 572 27.12 17.08 35.72
C GLN A 572 28.12 15.98 35.32
N LEU A 573 29.07 16.30 34.44
CA LEU A 573 30.18 15.39 34.10
C LEU A 573 31.08 15.10 35.31
N HIS A 574 31.38 16.13 36.11
CA HIS A 574 32.18 15.96 37.32
C HIS A 574 31.51 15.03 38.32
N LEU A 575 30.22 15.26 38.64
CA LEU A 575 29.43 14.42 39.56
C LEU A 575 29.31 12.99 39.02
N MET A 576 29.02 12.81 37.73
CA MET A 576 28.96 11.49 37.12
C MET A 576 30.30 10.74 37.27
N ASN A 577 31.43 11.44 37.11
CA ASN A 577 32.75 10.83 37.24
C ASN A 577 33.15 10.52 38.70
N SER A 578 32.90 11.45 39.62
CA SER A 578 33.43 11.41 40.99
C SER A 578 32.45 10.84 42.02
N ILE A 579 31.15 11.02 41.82
CA ILE A 579 30.09 10.51 42.70
C ILE A 579 29.45 9.25 42.14
N ASP A 580 29.06 9.23 40.87
CA ASP A 580 28.41 8.05 40.27
C ASP A 580 29.42 6.98 39.85
N GLY A 581 30.69 7.34 39.65
CA GLY A 581 31.72 6.43 39.15
C GLY A 581 31.43 5.96 37.72
N GLU A 582 30.88 6.86 36.89
CA GLU A 582 30.44 6.59 35.53
C GLU A 582 31.03 7.58 34.52
N VAL A 583 30.99 7.19 33.24
CA VAL A 583 31.31 8.03 32.10
C VAL A 583 30.24 7.86 31.02
N ASN A 584 29.77 8.96 30.46
CA ASN A 584 28.88 8.92 29.30
C ASN A 584 29.70 8.99 28.02
N ARG A 585 29.33 8.17 27.03
CA ARG A 585 30.00 8.10 25.75
C ARG A 585 29.00 8.11 24.60
N MET A 586 29.33 8.89 23.58
CA MET A 586 28.47 9.15 22.44
C MET A 586 29.20 8.83 21.14
N LYS A 587 28.47 8.32 20.15
CA LYS A 587 29.02 7.96 18.84
C LYS A 587 28.05 8.29 17.72
N ASP A 588 28.57 8.64 16.54
CA ASP A 588 27.81 8.95 15.33
C ASP A 588 26.76 10.07 15.56
N PHE A 589 27.12 11.08 16.36
CA PHE A 589 26.25 12.24 16.60
C PHE A 589 26.12 13.07 15.32
N GLN A 590 24.89 13.46 14.99
CA GLN A 590 24.58 14.34 13.87
C GLN A 590 23.33 15.17 14.15
N VAL A 591 23.33 16.41 13.68
CA VAL A 591 22.14 17.28 13.65
C VAL A 591 21.40 17.07 12.33
N VAL A 592 20.22 16.46 12.39
CA VAL A 592 19.38 16.12 11.24
C VAL A 592 18.63 17.34 10.69
N SER A 593 18.11 18.19 11.59
CA SER A 593 17.43 19.43 11.18
C SER A 593 17.49 20.51 12.24
N VAL A 594 17.43 21.76 11.79
CA VAL A 594 17.36 22.97 12.62
C VAL A 594 16.18 23.81 12.10
N GLN A 595 15.26 24.20 12.97
CA GLN A 595 14.06 24.97 12.62
C GLN A 595 13.88 26.12 13.61
N ILE A 596 13.58 27.32 13.12
CA ILE A 596 13.16 28.44 13.99
C ILE A 596 11.73 28.18 14.44
N ILE A 597 11.50 28.16 15.75
CA ILE A 597 10.17 27.98 16.35
C ILE A 597 9.67 29.23 17.08
N GLY A 598 10.56 30.17 17.39
CA GLY A 598 10.20 31.41 18.08
C GLY A 598 11.37 32.38 18.17
N SER A 599 11.05 33.61 18.56
CA SER A 599 12.04 34.64 18.90
C SER A 599 11.51 35.52 20.02
N GLU A 600 12.39 35.97 20.88
CA GLU A 600 12.10 36.89 21.97
C GLU A 600 13.01 38.12 21.88
N ILE A 601 12.46 39.28 22.19
CA ILE A 601 13.24 40.49 22.42
C ILE A 601 12.98 40.90 23.85
N GLU A 602 14.05 40.91 24.63
CA GLU A 602 13.97 41.30 26.03
C GLU A 602 15.11 42.28 26.36
N SER A 603 14.74 43.48 26.79
CA SER A 603 15.69 44.56 27.12
C SER A 603 16.66 44.81 25.95
N GLU A 604 17.97 44.57 26.13
CA GLU A 604 19.00 44.74 25.11
C GLU A 604 19.33 43.45 24.32
N TYR A 605 18.60 42.35 24.51
CA TYR A 605 18.91 41.05 23.90
C TYR A 605 17.82 40.53 22.96
N PHE A 606 18.26 39.82 21.94
CA PHE A 606 17.45 39.10 20.96
C PHE A 606 17.76 37.61 21.06
N THR A 607 16.73 36.81 21.33
CA THR A 607 16.81 35.36 21.50
C THR A 607 16.08 34.66 20.37
N LEU A 608 16.73 33.66 19.77
CA LEU A 608 16.15 32.74 18.81
C LEU A 608 15.98 31.36 19.43
N HIS A 609 14.76 30.84 19.38
CA HIS A 609 14.48 29.47 19.80
C HIS A 609 14.47 28.56 18.59
N LEU A 610 15.37 27.58 18.60
CA LEU A 610 15.58 26.64 17.52
C LEU A 610 15.22 25.23 17.96
N LYS A 611 14.31 24.58 17.23
CA LYS A 611 14.06 23.15 17.39
C LYS A 611 15.09 22.37 16.58
N LEU A 612 15.90 21.58 17.29
CA LEU A 612 16.90 20.71 16.71
C LEU A 612 16.40 19.26 16.75
N LYS A 613 16.60 18.54 15.65
CA LYS A 613 16.44 17.09 15.59
C LYS A 613 17.81 16.47 15.48
N CYS A 614 18.19 15.64 16.44
CA CYS A 614 19.51 15.04 16.56
C CYS A 614 19.42 13.52 16.50
N LYS A 615 20.47 12.87 15.99
CA LYS A 615 20.61 11.41 15.97
C LYS A 615 21.98 11.03 16.52
N THR A 616 22.05 10.04 17.39
CA THR A 616 23.30 9.59 18.03
C THR A 616 23.16 8.19 18.58
N LYS A 617 24.29 7.54 18.88
CA LYS A 617 24.38 6.45 19.85
C LYS A 617 24.86 7.04 21.17
N ASP A 618 24.29 6.64 22.29
CA ASP A 618 24.57 7.20 23.61
C ASP A 618 24.42 6.09 24.65
N LYS A 619 25.49 5.86 25.43
CA LYS A 619 25.49 4.88 26.51
C LYS A 619 26.41 5.35 27.64
N THR A 620 25.97 5.14 28.88
CA THR A 620 26.77 5.37 30.08
C THR A 620 27.43 4.06 30.52
N PHE A 621 28.69 4.15 30.96
CA PHE A 621 29.53 3.04 31.36
C PHE A 621 30.13 3.29 32.75
N PRO A 622 30.46 2.24 33.51
CA PRO A 622 31.33 2.38 34.67
C PRO A 622 32.65 3.05 34.29
N LYS A 623 33.18 3.91 35.17
CA LYS A 623 34.41 4.67 34.94
C LYS A 623 35.63 3.79 34.64
N GLN A 624 35.65 2.56 35.16
CA GLN A 624 36.75 1.60 35.00
C GLN A 624 36.72 0.85 33.66
N THR A 625 35.62 0.96 32.89
CA THR A 625 35.51 0.28 31.59
C THR A 625 36.55 0.82 30.61
N SER A 626 37.26 -0.09 29.94
CA SER A 626 38.30 0.30 28.97
C SER A 626 37.70 0.97 27.74
N GLU A 627 38.42 1.92 27.13
CA GLU A 627 37.94 2.63 25.94
C GLU A 627 37.68 1.67 24.76
N LEU A 628 38.46 0.59 24.62
CA LEU A 628 38.23 -0.44 23.61
C LEU A 628 36.87 -1.14 23.81
N GLU A 629 36.54 -1.48 25.04
CA GLU A 629 35.27 -2.11 25.39
C GLU A 629 34.09 -1.16 25.18
N ILE A 630 34.24 0.11 25.56
CA ILE A 630 33.26 1.18 25.30
C ILE A 630 32.95 1.26 23.80
N GLN A 631 33.98 1.34 22.94
CA GLN A 631 33.80 1.44 21.49
C GLN A 631 33.13 0.20 20.90
N ASN A 632 33.53 -1.00 21.34
CA ASN A 632 32.92 -2.25 20.91
C ASN A 632 31.42 -2.29 21.26
N GLN A 633 31.06 -1.95 22.50
CA GLN A 633 29.65 -1.94 22.90
C GLN A 633 28.86 -0.85 22.16
N LEU A 634 29.43 0.35 21.96
CA LEU A 634 28.76 1.44 21.22
C LEU A 634 28.50 1.08 19.76
N ASN A 635 29.33 0.24 19.12
CA ASN A 635 29.07 -0.20 17.74
C ASN A 635 27.75 -0.96 17.61
N HIS A 636 27.37 -1.72 18.64
CA HIS A 636 26.14 -2.52 18.68
C HIS A 636 24.92 -1.77 19.23
N VAL A 637 25.09 -0.54 19.74
CA VAL A 637 23.97 0.29 20.19
C VAL A 637 23.21 0.86 18.98
N SER A 638 21.88 0.72 18.99
CA SER A 638 21.03 1.34 17.98
C SER A 638 21.03 2.86 18.10
N SER A 639 21.11 3.57 16.97
CA SER A 639 21.02 5.03 16.97
C SER A 639 19.63 5.48 17.43
N ILE A 640 19.60 6.39 18.41
CA ILE A 640 18.39 7.07 18.87
C ILE A 640 18.23 8.42 18.15
N THR A 641 16.99 8.83 17.92
CA THR A 641 16.65 10.16 17.40
C THR A 641 15.86 10.93 18.46
N TYR A 642 16.20 12.20 18.65
CA TYR A 642 15.56 13.06 19.65
C TYR A 642 15.42 14.50 19.16
N GLU A 643 14.54 15.24 19.82
CA GLU A 643 14.29 16.65 19.54
C GLU A 643 14.48 17.50 20.81
N GLU A 644 15.21 18.60 20.68
CA GLU A 644 15.53 19.55 21.75
C GLU A 644 15.33 20.98 21.23
N ILE A 645 15.15 21.92 22.15
CA ILE A 645 15.03 23.35 21.84
C ILE A 645 16.27 24.05 22.36
N HIS A 646 16.98 24.71 21.46
CA HIS A 646 18.16 25.49 21.76
C HIS A 646 17.83 26.98 21.64
N SER A 647 18.06 27.74 22.71
CA SER A 647 17.90 29.19 22.72
C SER A 647 19.26 29.83 22.45
N TYR A 648 19.37 30.58 21.35
CA TYR A 648 20.57 31.34 20.99
C TYR A 648 20.29 32.82 21.19
N THR A 649 21.15 33.51 21.94
CA THR A 649 20.95 34.91 22.32
C THR A 649 22.10 35.77 21.86
N ARG A 650 21.79 36.98 21.38
CA ARG A 650 22.77 38.03 21.09
C ARG A 650 22.22 39.41 21.48
N LYS A 651 23.09 40.40 21.63
CA LYS A 651 22.70 41.80 21.86
C LYS A 651 22.00 42.39 20.63
N LEU A 652 20.99 43.21 20.87
CA LEU A 652 20.29 44.01 19.86
C LEU A 652 21.26 45.01 19.22
N GLY A 653 21.09 45.25 17.92
CA GLY A 653 21.98 46.13 17.15
C GLY A 653 23.31 45.49 16.72
N THR A 654 23.67 44.32 17.24
CA THR A 654 24.86 43.58 16.79
C THR A 654 24.66 43.08 15.35
N LYS A 655 25.52 43.54 14.44
CA LYS A 655 25.48 43.18 13.01
C LYS A 655 26.28 41.91 12.73
N THR A 656 25.74 41.04 11.88
CA THR A 656 26.45 39.85 11.40
C THR A 656 27.65 40.27 10.57
N LYS A 657 28.84 39.76 10.91
CA LYS A 657 30.08 39.95 10.15
C LYS A 657 30.41 38.62 9.45
N PRO A 658 30.14 38.48 8.15
CA PRO A 658 30.35 37.21 7.45
C PRO A 658 31.79 36.70 7.63
N LYS A 659 31.92 35.44 8.06
CA LYS A 659 33.21 34.76 8.32
C LYS A 659 34.08 35.37 9.44
N ILE A 660 33.59 36.37 10.18
CA ILE A 660 34.29 36.92 11.35
C ILE A 660 33.57 36.44 12.61
N ASP A 661 33.87 35.21 12.99
CA ASP A 661 33.33 34.57 14.20
C ASP A 661 34.27 33.47 14.72
N LEU A 662 33.89 32.90 15.86
CA LEU A 662 34.69 31.88 16.57
C LEU A 662 34.77 30.55 15.81
N MET A 663 33.76 30.22 14.99
CA MET A 663 33.79 29.02 14.13
C MET A 663 34.92 29.14 13.11
N HIS A 664 35.17 30.35 12.59
CA HIS A 664 36.28 30.67 11.70
C HIS A 664 37.58 31.02 12.44
N LYS A 665 37.65 30.77 13.75
CA LYS A 665 38.82 31.08 14.60
C LYS A 665 39.17 32.57 14.66
N LEU A 666 38.18 33.46 14.49
CA LEU A 666 38.36 34.91 14.58
C LEU A 666 37.52 35.50 15.72
N CYS A 667 38.01 36.56 16.34
CA CYS A 667 37.27 37.27 17.38
C CYS A 667 36.05 37.98 16.76
N PRO A 668 34.82 37.74 17.23
CA PRO A 668 33.63 38.40 16.67
C PRO A 668 33.62 39.91 16.94
N SER A 669 34.29 40.37 17.99
CA SER A 669 34.39 41.79 18.34
C SER A 669 35.33 42.55 17.40
N CYS A 670 36.59 42.11 17.24
CA CYS A 670 37.63 42.86 16.50
C CYS A 670 38.19 42.18 15.25
N GLY A 671 37.87 40.92 14.99
CA GLY A 671 38.38 40.15 13.84
C GLY A 671 39.81 39.63 13.96
N ALA A 672 40.51 39.86 15.08
CA ALA A 672 41.81 39.26 15.33
C ALA A 672 41.71 37.73 15.49
N SER A 673 42.74 36.99 15.08
CA SER A 673 42.88 35.56 15.37
C SER A 673 43.37 35.40 16.82
N PRO A 674 42.48 35.08 17.78
CA PRO A 674 42.88 35.02 19.18
C PRO A 674 43.66 33.72 19.42
N LYS A 675 44.67 33.78 20.30
CA LYS A 675 45.20 32.55 20.88
C LYS A 675 44.13 31.94 21.78
N PHE A 676 43.46 30.90 21.30
CA PHE A 676 42.56 30.07 22.10
C PHE A 676 43.38 29.26 23.11
N SER A 677 43.89 29.90 24.16
CA SER A 677 44.34 29.15 25.33
C SER A 677 43.11 28.51 25.96
N HIS A 678 43.18 27.21 26.25
CA HIS A 678 42.03 26.35 26.58
C HIS A 678 41.20 26.78 27.80
N THR A 679 41.52 27.89 28.46
CA THR A 679 40.91 28.35 29.70
C THR A 679 40.48 29.82 29.66
N THR A 680 40.70 30.55 28.56
CA THR A 680 40.34 31.97 28.47
C THR A 680 39.10 32.18 27.60
N ASN A 681 38.15 32.97 28.10
CA ASN A 681 36.92 33.34 27.37
C ASN A 681 36.94 34.78 26.84
N ARG A 682 38.13 35.39 26.82
CA ARG A 682 38.34 36.80 26.47
C ARG A 682 39.36 36.92 25.35
N CYS A 683 39.11 37.82 24.41
CA CYS A 683 40.09 38.18 23.39
C CYS A 683 41.25 38.96 24.00
N GLU A 684 42.48 38.48 23.80
CA GLU A 684 43.72 39.14 24.26
C GLU A 684 43.96 40.51 23.61
N TYR A 685 43.38 40.77 22.43
CA TYR A 685 43.60 42.01 21.67
C TYR A 685 42.60 43.12 22.03
N CYS A 686 41.29 42.82 22.01
CA CYS A 686 40.25 43.84 22.23
C CYS A 686 39.54 43.71 23.59
N GLY A 687 39.83 42.67 24.37
CA GLY A 687 39.18 42.43 25.65
C GLY A 687 37.72 41.94 25.55
N GLY A 688 37.18 41.72 24.35
CA GLY A 688 35.82 41.21 24.16
C GLY A 688 35.63 39.81 24.75
N ILE A 689 34.51 39.57 25.42
CA ILE A 689 34.16 38.28 26.04
C ILE A 689 33.35 37.46 25.04
N PHE A 690 33.84 36.28 24.69
CA PHE A 690 33.33 35.46 23.59
C PHE A 690 31.89 34.97 23.83
N ASN A 691 31.61 34.44 25.02
CA ASN A 691 30.31 33.89 25.37
C ASN A 691 29.39 34.89 26.11
N SER A 692 29.63 36.19 25.99
CA SER A 692 28.78 37.22 26.61
C SER A 692 27.47 37.46 25.88
N GLY A 693 27.40 37.14 24.57
CA GLY A 693 26.27 37.54 23.72
C GLY A 693 26.39 38.96 23.18
N GLU A 694 27.43 39.73 23.55
CA GLU A 694 27.60 41.12 23.10
C GLU A 694 27.97 41.21 21.61
N ALA A 695 28.82 40.31 21.13
CA ALA A 695 29.42 40.40 19.80
C ALA A 695 28.95 39.33 18.79
N ASP A 696 28.40 38.22 19.26
CA ASP A 696 27.88 37.12 18.43
C ASP A 696 26.86 36.31 19.22
N TRP A 697 26.19 35.37 18.56
CA TRP A 697 25.21 34.46 19.15
C TRP A 697 25.86 33.47 20.12
N VAL A 698 25.23 33.31 21.29
CA VAL A 698 25.63 32.36 22.34
C VAL A 698 24.48 31.42 22.63
N LEU A 699 24.77 30.13 22.81
CA LEU A 699 23.79 29.15 23.26
C LEU A 699 23.52 29.34 24.75
N THR A 700 22.35 29.88 25.08
CA THR A 700 21.98 30.23 26.47
C THR A 700 21.08 29.19 27.14
N GLU A 701 20.42 28.33 26.36
CA GLU A 701 19.52 27.33 26.94
C GLU A 701 19.38 26.10 26.05
N ILE A 702 19.22 24.93 26.67
CA ILE A 702 18.87 23.67 26.02
C ILE A 702 17.74 23.04 26.83
N THR A 703 16.57 22.93 26.22
CA THR A 703 15.32 22.52 26.89
C THR A 703 14.66 21.38 26.13
N GLN A 704 14.00 20.46 26.85
CA GLN A 704 13.25 19.39 26.20
C GLN A 704 11.99 19.95 25.53
N THR A 705 11.60 19.36 24.40
CA THR A 705 10.39 19.79 23.67
C THR A 705 9.12 19.73 24.51
N VAL A 706 9.06 18.84 25.52
CA VAL A 706 7.91 18.71 26.44
C VAL A 706 7.92 19.70 27.59
N GLU A 707 9.08 20.26 27.93
CA GLU A 707 9.25 21.28 28.99
C GLU A 707 9.18 22.69 28.41
N TRP A 708 9.14 22.83 27.08
CA TRP A 708 9.06 24.10 26.41
C TRP A 708 7.66 24.70 26.49
N GLU A 709 7.53 25.78 27.25
CA GLU A 709 6.33 26.60 27.29
C GLU A 709 6.48 27.76 26.29
N SER A 710 5.50 27.96 25.39
CA SER A 710 5.53 29.12 24.50
C SER A 710 5.31 30.38 25.33
N VAL A 711 6.30 31.28 25.35
CA VAL A 711 6.36 32.60 26.02
C VAL A 711 4.97 33.21 26.31
N LYS A 712 4.36 32.78 27.42
CA LYS A 712 3.07 33.27 27.93
C LYS A 712 2.99 33.04 29.45
N ASP A 713 3.96 33.55 30.20
CA ASP A 713 3.74 33.74 31.64
C ASP A 713 3.90 35.23 32.02
N PRO A 714 2.80 35.99 32.12
CA PRO A 714 2.82 37.44 32.35
C PRO A 714 2.97 37.81 33.84
N LYS A 715 3.48 36.90 34.70
CA LYS A 715 3.39 37.06 36.15
C LYS A 715 4.53 37.84 36.83
N VAL A 716 5.59 38.20 36.10
CA VAL A 716 6.66 39.05 36.66
C VAL A 716 6.34 40.52 36.40
N LYS A 717 6.37 41.36 37.43
CA LYS A 717 6.29 42.83 37.28
C LYS A 717 7.34 43.29 36.28
N SER A 718 7.03 44.30 35.46
CA SER A 718 7.96 44.86 34.47
C SER A 718 9.34 45.13 35.08
N LEU A 719 10.38 44.49 34.53
CA LEU A 719 11.77 44.71 34.97
C LEU A 719 12.24 46.14 34.60
N PRO A 720 13.20 46.70 35.35
CA PRO A 720 13.82 47.97 34.98
C PRO A 720 14.48 47.92 33.59
N ILE A 721 14.56 49.07 32.93
CA ILE A 721 15.22 49.23 31.63
C ILE A 721 16.69 48.80 31.75
N GLY A 722 17.16 47.97 30.80
CA GLY A 722 18.55 47.49 30.78
C GLY A 722 18.77 46.15 31.51
N ILE A 723 17.72 45.55 32.10
CA ILE A 723 17.79 44.23 32.75
C ILE A 723 16.96 43.23 31.96
N ALA A 724 17.60 42.15 31.48
CA ALA A 724 16.90 41.02 30.86
C ALA A 724 16.67 39.91 31.90
N LYS A 725 15.44 39.41 32.01
CA LYS A 725 15.09 38.25 32.85
C LYS A 725 15.98 37.05 32.53
N GLN A 726 16.22 36.77 31.25
CA GLN A 726 17.03 35.62 30.83
C GLN A 726 18.46 35.67 31.41
N LEU A 727 19.06 36.86 31.56
CA LEU A 727 20.38 37.00 32.20
C LEU A 727 20.34 36.63 33.69
N LEU A 728 19.28 37.03 34.39
CA LEU A 728 19.07 36.74 35.80
C LEU A 728 18.84 35.24 36.03
N GLU A 729 18.06 34.60 35.16
CA GLU A 729 17.80 33.16 35.19
C GLU A 729 19.04 32.33 34.83
N ASP A 730 19.82 32.75 33.84
CA ASP A 730 21.10 32.11 33.50
C ASP A 730 22.06 32.17 34.70
N ARG A 731 22.20 33.35 35.31
CA ARG A 731 23.03 33.53 36.51
C ARG A 731 22.54 32.67 37.68
N ALA A 732 21.24 32.66 37.94
CA ALA A 732 20.65 31.86 39.00
C ALA A 732 20.88 30.35 38.79
N SER A 733 20.70 29.87 37.56
CA SER A 733 20.94 28.48 37.17
C SER A 733 22.42 28.10 37.31
N SER A 734 23.33 28.95 36.84
CA SER A 734 24.78 28.77 36.94
C SER A 734 25.23 28.60 38.40
N VAL A 735 24.81 29.50 39.29
CA VAL A 735 25.16 29.41 40.73
C VAL A 735 24.45 28.25 41.42
N PHE A 736 23.23 27.89 40.99
CA PHE A 736 22.54 26.72 41.53
C PHE A 736 23.27 25.41 41.20
N TRP A 737 23.84 25.26 40.01
CA TRP A 737 24.69 24.11 39.70
C TRP A 737 25.94 24.07 40.61
N LYS A 738 26.58 25.22 40.85
CA LYS A 738 27.69 25.33 41.82
C LYS A 738 27.26 24.98 43.25
N TYR A 739 26.02 25.29 43.62
CA TYR A 739 25.42 24.86 44.89
C TYR A 739 25.24 23.33 44.97
N LEU A 740 24.75 22.68 43.90
CA LEU A 740 24.67 21.22 43.85
C LEU A 740 26.05 20.57 43.95
N HIS A 741 27.06 21.17 43.31
CA HIS A 741 28.45 20.75 43.42
C HIS A 741 28.96 20.86 44.87
N PHE A 742 28.74 21.99 45.53
CA PHE A 742 29.11 22.21 46.94
C PHE A 742 28.48 21.16 47.87
N LEU A 743 27.20 20.85 47.68
CA LEU A 743 26.52 19.83 48.50
C LEU A 743 27.11 18.43 48.28
N SER A 744 27.58 18.13 47.07
CA SER A 744 27.95 16.77 46.68
C SER A 744 29.43 16.45 46.86
N ILE A 745 30.32 17.42 46.65
CA ILE A 745 31.77 17.22 46.59
C ILE A 745 32.42 17.67 47.90
N PRO A 746 33.14 16.78 48.62
CA PRO A 746 33.90 17.15 49.80
C PRO A 746 34.94 18.25 49.50
N ASN A 747 35.12 19.18 50.44
CA ASN A 747 36.06 20.31 50.35
C ASN A 747 35.84 21.27 49.16
N SER A 748 34.67 21.24 48.52
CA SER A 748 34.37 22.16 47.43
C SER A 748 34.30 23.62 47.91
N GLN A 749 35.04 24.50 47.25
CA GLN A 749 35.03 25.95 47.48
C GLN A 749 34.43 26.74 46.30
N ILE A 750 33.79 26.05 45.36
CA ILE A 750 33.27 26.62 44.10
C ILE A 750 32.25 27.76 44.30
N LEU A 751 31.58 27.81 45.45
CA LEU A 751 30.64 28.88 45.82
C LEU A 751 31.26 30.05 46.58
N HIS A 752 32.50 29.93 47.06
CA HIS A 752 33.09 30.86 48.02
C HIS A 752 33.06 32.32 47.50
N ARG A 753 33.49 32.54 46.25
CA ARG A 753 33.48 33.88 45.61
C ARG A 753 32.11 34.33 45.10
N GLU A 754 31.16 33.40 45.04
CA GLU A 754 29.85 33.54 44.40
C GLU A 754 28.71 33.70 45.43
N SER A 755 29.05 33.78 46.72
CA SER A 755 28.11 33.86 47.84
C SER A 755 28.48 34.94 48.83
N LEU A 756 27.48 35.49 49.52
CA LEU A 756 27.70 36.34 50.70
C LEU A 756 28.42 35.53 51.78
N GLU A 757 29.35 36.16 52.49
CA GLU A 757 30.16 35.50 53.53
C GLU A 757 29.28 34.79 54.57
N THR A 758 28.30 35.52 55.12
CA THR A 758 27.34 35.01 56.09
C THR A 758 26.53 33.83 55.56
N SER A 759 26.25 33.83 54.26
CA SER A 759 25.46 32.78 53.61
C SER A 759 26.29 31.53 53.36
N TYR A 760 27.57 31.69 52.97
CA TYR A 760 28.50 30.59 52.79
C TYR A 760 28.72 29.82 54.10
N ASP A 761 28.94 30.54 55.20
CA ASP A 761 29.11 29.95 56.54
C ASP A 761 27.89 29.14 56.98
N GLN A 762 26.68 29.62 56.65
CA GLN A 762 25.43 28.95 56.99
C GLN A 762 25.17 27.67 56.19
N LEU A 763 25.80 27.47 55.02
CA LEU A 763 25.65 26.25 54.22
C LEU A 763 26.24 25.00 54.90
N GLY A 764 27.10 25.20 55.90
CA GLY A 764 27.77 24.11 56.61
C GLY A 764 28.92 23.50 55.82
N ARG A 765 29.20 22.20 56.04
CA ARG A 765 30.34 21.53 55.40
C ARG A 765 30.03 21.10 53.95
N PRO A 766 30.95 21.30 52.99
CA PRO A 766 30.79 20.78 51.64
C PRO A 766 30.80 19.25 51.61
N GLY A 767 30.06 18.66 50.67
CA GLY A 767 29.98 17.20 50.49
C GLY A 767 29.02 16.46 51.43
N ASN A 768 28.13 17.17 52.13
CA ASN A 768 27.20 16.58 53.09
C ASN A 768 26.00 15.83 52.47
N GLU A 769 25.61 16.12 51.22
CA GLU A 769 24.47 15.48 50.54
C GLU A 769 24.89 15.11 49.10
N PRO A 770 25.55 13.95 48.87
CA PRO A 770 25.95 13.52 47.53
C PRO A 770 24.75 13.35 46.61
N MET A 771 24.72 14.15 45.54
CA MET A 771 23.63 14.15 44.57
C MET A 771 23.94 13.23 43.40
N HIS A 772 23.03 12.31 43.09
CA HIS A 772 23.14 11.41 41.95
C HIS A 772 22.18 11.85 40.82
N SER A 773 22.69 11.91 39.59
CA SER A 773 21.93 12.29 38.38
C SER A 773 21.03 13.54 38.54
N PRO A 774 21.54 14.67 39.05
CA PRO A 774 20.73 15.89 39.16
C PRO A 774 20.33 16.42 37.78
N VAL A 775 19.09 16.90 37.67
CA VAL A 775 18.55 17.55 36.47
C VAL A 775 17.84 18.83 36.88
N VAL A 776 18.14 19.95 36.23
CA VAL A 776 17.38 21.20 36.36
C VAL A 776 16.44 21.29 35.16
N GLY A 777 15.13 21.31 35.43
CA GLY A 777 14.09 21.39 34.40
C GLY A 777 13.70 22.83 34.06
N SER A 778 13.74 23.75 35.03
CA SER A 778 13.50 25.19 34.78
C SER A 778 14.06 26.08 35.88
N CYS A 779 14.38 27.32 35.51
CA CYS A 779 14.67 28.42 36.41
C CYS A 779 13.78 29.61 36.02
N HIS A 780 12.97 30.09 36.96
CA HIS A 780 12.03 31.17 36.73
C HIS A 780 12.23 32.30 37.73
N LEU A 781 12.45 33.52 37.25
CA LEU A 781 12.44 34.71 38.09
C LEU A 781 11.03 34.91 38.67
N ILE A 782 10.90 34.90 39.99
CA ILE A 782 9.62 35.14 40.68
C ILE A 782 9.55 36.59 41.19
N GLU A 783 10.65 37.08 41.73
CA GLU A 783 10.70 38.37 42.41
C GLU A 783 11.97 39.12 42.06
N TYR A 784 11.81 40.41 41.77
CA TYR A 784 12.90 41.36 41.60
C TYR A 784 12.59 42.61 42.43
N LYS A 785 13.43 42.91 43.42
CA LYS A 785 13.31 44.09 44.29
C LYS A 785 14.33 45.12 43.85
N HIS A 786 13.84 46.08 43.06
CA HIS A 786 14.64 47.20 42.59
C HIS A 786 14.94 48.20 43.72
N ASP A 787 13.99 48.47 44.62
CA ASP A 787 14.12 49.53 45.61
C ASP A 787 14.88 49.12 46.89
N SER A 788 15.35 47.87 46.97
CA SER A 788 16.27 47.45 48.03
C SER A 788 17.70 47.83 47.66
N ASN A 789 18.46 48.37 48.61
CA ASN A 789 19.90 48.52 48.50
C ASN A 789 20.57 47.60 49.56
N PRO A 790 21.28 46.54 49.17
CA PRO A 790 21.54 46.10 47.80
C PRO A 790 20.30 45.50 47.07
N HIS A 791 20.32 45.50 45.73
CA HIS A 791 19.23 44.94 44.92
C HIS A 791 19.10 43.43 45.17
N GLN A 792 17.88 42.92 45.12
CA GLN A 792 17.60 41.51 45.43
C GLN A 792 16.76 40.86 44.32
N MET A 793 17.08 39.61 43.98
CA MET A 793 16.25 38.79 43.09
C MET A 793 16.02 37.40 43.68
N THR A 794 14.89 36.78 43.34
CA THR A 794 14.57 35.41 43.73
C THR A 794 14.05 34.63 42.55
N CYS A 795 14.66 33.46 42.30
CA CYS A 795 14.25 32.53 41.25
C CYS A 795 13.71 31.23 41.85
N GLU A 796 12.64 30.70 41.25
CA GLU A 796 12.21 29.31 41.44
C GLU A 796 13.07 28.41 40.56
N ILE A 797 13.57 27.32 41.12
CA ILE A 797 14.25 26.27 40.38
C ILE A 797 13.48 24.99 40.58
N ARG A 798 13.03 24.40 39.46
CA ARG A 798 12.44 23.06 39.42
C ARG A 798 13.51 22.10 38.96
N TRP A 799 13.78 21.10 39.78
CA TRP A 799 14.87 20.18 39.55
C TRP A 799 14.51 18.80 40.09
N SER A 800 15.28 17.78 39.72
CA SER A 800 15.14 16.44 40.27
C SER A 800 16.49 15.85 40.58
N VAL A 801 16.54 14.96 41.57
CA VAL A 801 17.77 14.32 42.00
C VAL A 801 17.52 12.99 42.66
N ALA A 802 18.40 12.02 42.46
CA ALA A 802 18.37 10.76 43.20
C ALA A 802 19.25 10.88 44.45
N ARG A 803 18.72 10.49 45.62
CA ARG A 803 19.47 10.48 46.89
C ARG A 803 20.56 9.40 46.95
N LYS A 804 20.46 8.41 46.08
CA LYS A 804 21.41 7.31 45.95
C LYS A 804 21.40 6.83 44.50
N LYS A 805 22.56 6.40 44.01
CA LYS A 805 22.70 5.78 42.70
C LYS A 805 21.65 4.67 42.49
N GLY A 806 20.95 4.72 41.36
CA GLY A 806 19.94 3.74 40.95
C GLY A 806 18.53 3.95 41.52
N LEU A 807 18.32 4.93 42.41
CA LEU A 807 16.98 5.31 42.84
C LEU A 807 16.29 6.24 41.83
N VAL A 808 14.97 6.22 41.83
CA VAL A 808 14.16 7.15 41.03
C VAL A 808 14.42 8.59 41.52
N PRO A 809 14.73 9.54 40.63
CA PRO A 809 14.92 10.95 41.02
C PRO A 809 13.65 11.53 41.67
N GLU A 810 13.83 12.23 42.79
CA GLU A 810 12.77 13.00 43.45
C GLU A 810 12.69 14.38 42.82
N HIS A 811 11.50 14.81 42.42
CA HIS A 811 11.27 16.19 41.99
C HIS A 811 11.30 17.13 43.20
N ARG A 812 11.97 18.26 43.04
CA ARG A 812 12.15 19.28 44.08
C ARG A 812 11.89 20.67 43.49
N ARG A 813 11.41 21.56 44.36
CA ARG A 813 11.30 23.00 44.07
C ARG A 813 12.05 23.79 45.11
N SER A 814 12.95 24.64 44.64
CA SER A 814 13.75 25.52 45.49
C SER A 814 13.58 26.97 45.07
N ARG A 815 13.47 27.88 46.04
CA ARG A 815 13.62 29.32 45.81
C ARG A 815 15.02 29.72 46.19
N ILE A 816 15.79 30.21 45.22
CA ILE A 816 17.14 30.71 45.41
C ILE A 816 17.11 32.24 45.35
N THR A 817 17.78 32.89 46.30
CA THR A 817 17.79 34.34 46.44
C THR A 817 19.19 34.86 46.25
N PHE A 818 19.31 35.96 45.52
CA PHE A 818 20.56 36.63 45.24
C PHE A 818 20.51 38.10 45.61
N VAL A 819 21.69 38.63 45.93
CA VAL A 819 21.91 40.03 46.23
C VAL A 819 22.98 40.58 45.31
N LEU A 820 22.76 41.77 44.74
CA LEU A 820 23.74 42.47 43.93
C LEU A 820 24.35 43.61 44.74
N PRO A 821 25.55 43.43 45.33
CA PRO A 821 26.16 44.41 46.23
C PRO A 821 26.73 45.65 45.50
N SER A 822 27.11 45.51 44.24
CA SER A 822 27.73 46.55 43.41
C SER A 822 27.24 46.44 41.96
N GLU A 823 27.42 47.48 41.16
CA GLU A 823 27.00 47.47 39.75
C GLU A 823 27.64 46.30 38.98
N ARG A 824 26.81 45.60 38.20
CA ARG A 824 27.24 44.48 37.34
C ARG A 824 27.93 45.03 36.08
N PRO A 825 29.10 44.50 35.66
CA PRO A 825 29.74 44.93 34.43
C PRO A 825 28.85 44.72 33.19
N LYS A 826 28.58 45.79 32.44
CA LYS A 826 27.68 45.74 31.26
C LYS A 826 28.14 44.77 30.18
N SER A 827 29.45 44.58 30.00
CA SER A 827 30.03 43.70 28.99
C SER A 827 30.03 42.21 29.39
N LEU A 828 29.60 41.87 30.61
CA LEU A 828 29.60 40.50 31.11
C LEU A 828 28.58 39.63 30.37
N GLY A 829 27.41 40.18 30.06
CA GLY A 829 26.34 39.47 29.36
C GLY A 829 26.03 38.11 30.00
N PHE A 830 25.97 37.03 29.22
CA PHE A 830 25.74 35.64 29.67
C PHE A 830 27.01 34.91 30.19
N SER A 831 28.12 35.62 30.32
CA SER A 831 29.38 35.05 30.80
C SER A 831 29.49 35.08 32.32
N GLU A 832 30.43 34.32 32.85
CA GLU A 832 30.83 34.39 34.26
C GLU A 832 31.99 35.36 34.44
N VAL A 833 32.09 35.94 35.64
CA VAL A 833 33.21 36.84 35.98
C VAL A 833 34.51 36.04 35.90
N SER A 834 35.40 36.49 35.02
CA SER A 834 36.73 35.93 34.82
C SER A 834 37.80 36.96 35.16
N CYS A 835 39.06 36.54 35.23
CA CYS A 835 40.19 37.44 35.46
C CYS A 835 40.15 38.61 34.45
N SER A 836 40.15 39.84 34.95
CA SER A 836 40.04 41.06 34.13
C SER A 836 41.20 41.21 33.14
N ASN A 837 42.34 40.59 33.42
CA ASN A 837 43.54 40.68 32.59
C ASN A 837 43.63 39.62 31.48
N CYS A 838 43.43 38.34 31.83
CA CYS A 838 43.61 37.24 30.87
C CYS A 838 42.33 36.50 30.51
N GLY A 839 41.21 36.75 31.20
CA GLY A 839 39.95 36.04 30.96
C GLY A 839 39.92 34.59 31.45
N ALA A 840 40.91 34.15 32.23
CA ALA A 840 40.91 32.84 32.86
C ALA A 840 39.84 32.74 33.97
N PRO A 841 39.27 31.55 34.22
CA PRO A 841 38.35 31.35 35.35
C PRO A 841 39.02 31.75 36.66
N LEU A 842 38.21 32.26 37.58
CA LEU A 842 38.69 32.55 38.93
C LEU A 842 38.93 31.23 39.68
N PRO A 843 40.04 31.10 40.43
CA PRO A 843 40.33 29.92 41.22
C PRO A 843 39.29 29.72 42.33
N GLU A 844 39.01 28.46 42.65
CA GLU A 844 38.06 28.06 43.69
C GLU A 844 38.56 28.39 45.11
N ILE A 845 39.88 28.43 45.30
CA ILE A 845 40.53 28.74 46.60
C ILE A 845 40.67 30.24 46.83
N ASP A 846 40.99 30.65 48.07
CA ASP A 846 41.28 32.02 48.51
C ASP A 846 42.61 32.58 47.97
N ALA A 847 42.84 32.39 46.68
CA ALA A 847 43.93 33.02 45.97
C ALA A 847 43.60 34.50 45.74
N ASN A 848 44.50 35.39 46.12
CA ASN A 848 44.38 36.81 45.80
C ASN A 848 44.86 37.13 44.37
N ASN A 849 45.42 36.14 43.67
CA ASN A 849 46.03 36.27 42.36
C ASN A 849 45.51 35.20 41.38
N CYS A 850 45.35 35.57 40.12
CA CYS A 850 44.95 34.66 39.05
C CYS A 850 46.02 33.60 38.80
N SER A 851 45.65 32.32 38.79
CA SER A 851 46.56 31.20 38.55
C SER A 851 47.26 31.21 37.18
N TYR A 852 46.74 31.96 36.21
CA TYR A 852 47.26 32.01 34.85
C TYR A 852 48.16 33.21 34.57
N CYS A 853 47.75 34.41 35.01
CA CYS A 853 48.48 35.65 34.71
C CYS A 853 49.03 36.37 35.95
N GLN A 854 48.83 35.80 37.13
CA GLN A 854 49.32 36.30 38.42
C GLN A 854 48.83 37.70 38.82
N LYS A 855 47.94 38.34 38.04
CA LYS A 855 47.30 39.61 38.42
C LYS A 855 46.31 39.42 39.56
N PRO A 856 46.11 40.45 40.41
CA PRO A 856 45.17 40.38 41.52
C PRO A 856 43.74 40.13 41.02
N ILE A 857 42.99 39.34 41.78
CA ILE A 857 41.60 38.99 41.52
C ILE A 857 40.73 39.35 42.73
N PRO A 858 39.46 39.72 42.54
CA PRO A 858 38.60 40.12 43.63
C PRO A 858 38.17 38.92 44.48
N GLU A 859 38.04 39.12 45.79
CA GLU A 859 37.59 38.10 46.75
C GLU A 859 36.17 37.61 46.44
N LYS A 860 35.24 38.54 46.18
CA LYS A 860 33.87 38.25 45.69
C LYS A 860 33.70 38.74 44.26
N VAL A 861 32.87 38.05 43.48
CA VAL A 861 32.59 38.50 42.12
C VAL A 861 31.73 39.77 42.12
N SER A 862 31.91 40.61 41.10
CA SER A 862 31.05 41.76 40.83
C SER A 862 29.81 41.34 40.03
N ASP A 863 29.02 40.42 40.57
CA ASP A 863 27.77 39.93 39.99
C ASP A 863 26.80 39.50 41.11
N TRP A 864 25.61 38.98 40.78
CA TRP A 864 24.62 38.52 41.75
C TRP A 864 25.18 37.41 42.65
N LEU A 865 25.33 37.70 43.94
CA LEU A 865 25.85 36.78 44.95
C LEU A 865 24.73 35.96 45.57
N PHE A 866 24.98 34.67 45.77
CA PHE A 866 24.10 33.77 46.49
C PHE A 866 23.88 34.26 47.93
N ALA A 867 22.61 34.42 48.30
CA ALA A 867 22.22 34.87 49.64
C ALA A 867 21.51 33.78 50.44
N SER A 868 20.54 33.08 49.85
CA SER A 868 19.85 31.98 50.55
C SER A 868 19.14 31.05 49.60
N ILE A 869 18.79 29.85 50.08
CA ILE A 869 17.96 28.90 49.37
C ILE A 869 16.94 28.25 50.31
N ASN A 870 15.68 28.21 49.88
CA ASN A 870 14.58 27.60 50.61
C ASN A 870 13.94 26.50 49.76
N LYS A 871 13.83 25.28 50.30
CA LYS A 871 13.05 24.20 49.68
C LYS A 871 11.56 24.49 49.93
N ILE A 872 10.74 24.55 48.87
CA ILE A 872 9.34 25.00 48.97
C ILE A 872 8.41 23.83 49.37
N SER A 873 8.67 22.61 48.89
CA SER A 873 8.21 21.32 49.44
C SER A 873 8.76 20.17 48.58
N LEU A 874 8.66 18.93 49.11
CA LEU A 874 8.64 17.68 48.34
C LEU A 874 7.34 17.54 47.53
#